data_AF-A0A561ENN5-F1
#
_entry.id   AF-A0A561ENN5-F1
#
_cell.length_a   1.000
_cell.length_b   1.000
_cell.length_c   1.000
_cell.angle_alpha   90.00
_cell.angle_beta   90.00
_cell.angle_gamma   90.00
#
_symmetry.space_group_name_H-M   'P 1'
#
loop_
_entity.id
_entity.type
_entity.pdbx_description
1 polymer ?
#
loop_
_entity_poly.entity_id
_entity_poly.type
_entity_poly.pdbx_seq_one_letter_code
_entity_poly.pdbx_strand_id
1 'polypeptide(L)'
;MRRSGTVRRALRTAGALTLVLATAGGAALSADPGGPPAGVAAASEASPQIPVDPITGAPAPIDAAPAPAPAPAARPGAAQPEAGATAVRPAAVSPEPVTVRGQGEFAGLEVTVGQTTHLVNQVVGITWKGGRPTWPSPMSFGQNYLEFMQCWGDDGTGPDREQCQYGATKGDSRGGAYVPSRQLNYGRTLVDPAETRKPTGENQNVYAPFRPATGAPAETDGTSQFYDVQSTNEVPFAPTRADGTGQLFFEIQTGMEAPGLGCGQTPKGAPGPFAEGRRCWLVIVPRGEHEVDGQAPTGDSAKLQSSPLSATNWSRRLVVPLHFEPVGLSCPIGSIERPTAGSELAAETIWRWQPVLCRQAGGIFSYTQTTDTLARTRLVRSDPGLVYLGFPLAQKYQARGRTPVYAPLAVSGLTIAFDIESQSYSRTPPEIRQKDGQRIPDMNLTPRLVAKLLTQSYRYAVNPGDPDVPAANPLDLTSDPEFLELNPQFKDLYFPSRIPDLLLPTGDSDAALLVWIWLLSDPDAAAFLKGAVSPKWHDSVNPAFLRDGLQGLHANYPKPDDYCQKFPDDPTGRPDWCNLDSHPLSNTMREAARAAARGDTLAKSVWDATTTPGSLKKGPPQAQGLRGVMAVTTTAQAARYGLSTARLRNSAGEFVAPTNAALLTSAAAAVPSGVADVMLADPASKAKGGYPLTSITYAATVPSALDRESGKSYAALLRYAMGDGQTPGVAAGQLAEGYAPLPEAMRERTRSAAKLIEDRAGVPETVTAPAVPAPRPSGPLAPQPPEEAPPGQAARDAQDAPAQPASPAPSSHTPTTLAPTVPAAPVARTARTEVGGLRYLLLGALIAGLLAGAAGLLVPRLLRKRSR
;
A
#
# COMPACT_ATOMS: atom_id res chain seq x y z
N MET A 1 -37.77 -83.01 28.15
CA MET A 1 -37.19 -83.02 26.79
C MET A 1 -37.05 -81.58 26.30
N ARG A 2 -36.02 -81.33 25.50
CA ARG A 2 -35.46 -80.03 25.09
C ARG A 2 -36.46 -79.00 24.51
N ARG A 3 -36.03 -77.74 24.60
CA ARG A 3 -36.35 -76.52 23.81
C ARG A 3 -37.51 -75.64 24.29
N SER A 4 -37.13 -74.47 24.80
CA SER A 4 -37.42 -73.17 24.14
C SER A 4 -36.75 -72.04 24.92
N GLY A 5 -35.48 -71.76 24.61
CA GLY A 5 -34.72 -70.66 25.19
C GLY A 5 -34.14 -69.80 24.08
N THR A 6 -34.53 -68.52 24.07
CA THR A 6 -33.73 -67.28 23.83
C THR A 6 -34.63 -66.10 23.45
N VAL A 7 -35.45 -65.61 24.40
CA VAL A 7 -36.24 -64.35 24.24
C VAL A 7 -35.96 -63.33 25.37
N ARG A 8 -35.06 -63.60 26.31
CA ARG A 8 -34.82 -62.69 27.46
C ARG A 8 -33.42 -62.08 27.57
N ARG A 9 -32.62 -62.11 26.51
CA ARG A 9 -31.30 -61.43 26.49
C ARG A 9 -31.09 -60.39 25.38
N ALA A 10 -32.14 -60.03 24.64
CA ALA A 10 -32.12 -58.94 23.64
C ALA A 10 -32.83 -57.65 24.12
N LEU A 11 -33.31 -57.58 25.37
CA LEU A 11 -34.09 -56.46 25.90
C LEU A 11 -33.37 -55.61 26.97
N ARG A 12 -32.03 -55.69 27.06
CA ARG A 12 -31.24 -54.86 27.99
C ARG A 12 -30.11 -54.05 27.34
N THR A 13 -30.05 -53.99 26.01
CA THR A 13 -29.05 -53.22 25.26
C THR A 13 -29.66 -52.39 24.12
N ALA A 14 -30.92 -51.96 24.28
CA ALA A 14 -31.61 -51.05 23.36
C ALA A 14 -32.34 -49.89 24.07
N GLY A 15 -31.99 -49.60 25.32
CA GLY A 15 -32.60 -48.54 26.15
C GLY A 15 -31.65 -47.43 26.58
N ALA A 16 -30.48 -47.31 25.95
CA ALA A 16 -29.45 -46.34 26.32
C ALA A 16 -28.93 -45.50 25.13
N LEU A 17 -29.61 -45.54 23.98
CA LEU A 17 -29.22 -44.78 22.79
C LEU A 17 -30.43 -44.09 22.13
N THR A 18 -31.30 -43.51 22.95
CA THR A 18 -32.39 -42.62 22.50
C THR A 18 -32.71 -41.53 23.53
N LEU A 19 -31.73 -41.14 24.33
CA LEU A 19 -31.85 -40.11 25.37
C LEU A 19 -30.62 -39.18 25.40
N VAL A 20 -30.20 -38.66 24.23
CA VAL A 20 -29.21 -37.55 24.14
C VAL A 20 -29.57 -36.55 23.00
N LEU A 21 -30.76 -36.63 22.38
CA LEU A 21 -31.11 -35.75 21.25
C LEU A 21 -32.40 -34.95 21.41
N ALA A 22 -32.86 -34.73 22.66
CA ALA A 22 -34.02 -33.89 22.93
C ALA A 22 -33.92 -33.15 24.28
N THR A 23 -32.88 -32.32 24.45
CA THR A 23 -32.80 -31.34 25.54
C THR A 23 -32.00 -30.11 25.09
N ALA A 24 -32.63 -29.22 24.33
CA ALA A 24 -32.26 -27.81 24.21
C ALA A 24 -33.42 -27.05 23.53
N GLY A 25 -34.59 -27.08 24.17
CA GLY A 25 -35.77 -26.37 23.70
C GLY A 25 -36.83 -26.35 24.79
N GLY A 26 -37.00 -25.19 25.44
CA GLY A 26 -38.17 -24.90 26.27
C GLY A 26 -37.99 -25.10 27.77
N ALA A 27 -37.40 -24.12 28.44
CA ALA A 27 -37.68 -23.84 29.85
C ALA A 27 -37.51 -22.33 30.11
N ALA A 28 -38.48 -21.54 29.67
CA ALA A 28 -38.70 -20.18 30.16
C ALA A 28 -40.16 -19.83 29.95
N LEU A 29 -40.99 -20.01 30.99
CA LEU A 29 -42.29 -19.37 31.19
C LEU A 29 -42.76 -19.66 32.62
N SER A 30 -42.62 -18.69 33.54
CA SER A 30 -43.65 -18.34 34.54
C SER A 30 -43.18 -17.18 35.44
N ALA A 31 -44.14 -16.26 35.70
CA ALA A 31 -44.16 -15.09 36.61
C ALA A 31 -43.59 -13.78 36.03
N ASP A 32 -44.24 -12.61 36.05
CA ASP A 32 -45.61 -12.12 36.36
C ASP A 32 -45.70 -10.68 35.76
N PRO A 33 -46.88 -10.09 35.46
CA PRO A 33 -47.01 -8.80 34.77
C PRO A 33 -47.29 -7.63 35.73
N GLY A 34 -46.54 -6.52 35.61
CA GLY A 34 -46.97 -5.22 36.16
C GLY A 34 -45.84 -4.21 36.45
N GLY A 35 -45.87 -3.05 35.75
CA GLY A 35 -45.15 -1.82 36.15
C GLY A 35 -44.26 -1.19 35.05
N PRO A 36 -44.29 0.14 34.81
CA PRO A 36 -43.95 0.79 33.53
C PRO A 36 -42.45 1.13 33.33
N PRO A 37 -42.00 1.49 32.10
CA PRO A 37 -40.60 1.76 31.82
C PRO A 37 -40.22 3.20 32.17
N ALA A 38 -39.20 3.38 33.00
CA ALA A 38 -38.52 4.65 33.20
C ALA A 38 -37.10 4.53 32.63
N GLY A 39 -36.89 5.17 31.48
CA GLY A 39 -35.55 5.47 31.00
C GLY A 39 -35.00 6.70 31.70
N VAL A 40 -33.75 6.65 32.11
CA VAL A 40 -32.84 7.81 32.19
C VAL A 40 -31.43 7.27 31.94
N ALA A 41 -30.84 7.63 30.80
CA ALA A 41 -29.40 7.54 30.61
C ALA A 41 -28.77 8.61 31.51
N ALA A 42 -28.13 8.20 32.60
CA ALA A 42 -27.34 9.09 33.42
C ALA A 42 -26.04 9.41 32.66
N ALA A 43 -25.85 10.69 32.37
CA ALA A 43 -24.60 11.25 31.87
C ALA A 43 -23.46 10.93 32.85
N SER A 44 -22.39 10.29 32.39
CA SER A 44 -21.14 10.25 33.13
C SER A 44 -20.36 11.52 32.81
N GLU A 45 -20.20 12.39 33.81
CA GLU A 45 -19.28 13.52 33.78
C GLU A 45 -17.86 13.01 33.48
N ALA A 46 -17.31 13.41 32.34
CA ALA A 46 -15.94 13.07 31.94
C ALA A 46 -14.96 14.06 32.60
N SER A 47 -14.27 13.62 33.64
CA SER A 47 -13.06 14.28 34.16
C SER A 47 -11.95 14.29 33.07
N PRO A 48 -11.06 15.30 33.06
CA PRO A 48 -10.05 15.47 32.00
C PRO A 48 -9.14 14.25 31.92
N GLN A 49 -9.16 13.55 30.79
CA GLN A 49 -8.43 12.31 30.58
C GLN A 49 -6.93 12.58 30.39
N ILE A 50 -6.12 11.92 31.21
CA ILE A 50 -4.67 11.76 30.99
C ILE A 50 -4.51 10.97 29.67
N PRO A 51 -3.67 11.41 28.72
CA PRO A 51 -3.46 10.67 27.48
C PRO A 51 -2.93 9.27 27.79
N VAL A 52 -3.67 8.26 27.32
CA VAL A 52 -3.29 6.86 27.35
C VAL A 52 -2.59 6.49 26.05
N ASP A 53 -1.56 5.66 26.18
CA ASP A 53 -0.81 5.10 25.05
C ASP A 53 -1.75 4.20 24.20
N PRO A 54 -1.89 4.43 22.89
CA PRO A 54 -2.87 3.71 22.05
C PRO A 54 -2.46 2.27 21.72
N ILE A 55 -1.24 1.84 22.06
CA ILE A 55 -0.75 0.48 21.87
C ILE A 55 -0.96 -0.35 23.15
N THR A 56 -0.84 0.28 24.33
CA THR A 56 -0.80 -0.42 25.62
C THR A 56 -1.95 -0.09 26.57
N GLY A 57 -2.71 0.99 26.31
CA GLY A 57 -3.78 1.47 27.20
C GLY A 57 -3.29 2.09 28.52
N ALA A 58 -1.99 2.25 28.71
CA ALA A 58 -1.40 2.77 29.95
C ALA A 58 -1.29 4.32 29.93
N PRO A 59 -1.35 5.00 31.09
CA PRO A 59 -1.08 6.44 31.18
C PRO A 59 0.37 6.76 30.75
N ALA A 60 0.55 7.71 29.82
CA ALA A 60 1.89 8.11 29.40
C ALA A 60 2.65 8.84 30.54
N PRO A 61 3.87 8.43 30.92
CA PRO A 61 4.67 9.16 31.91
C PRO A 61 5.11 10.51 31.34
N ILE A 62 4.82 11.58 32.08
CA ILE A 62 5.29 12.94 31.80
C ILE A 62 6.62 13.10 32.54
N ASP A 63 7.73 13.20 31.82
CA ASP A 63 9.02 13.50 32.46
C ASP A 63 8.95 14.86 33.20
N ALA A 64 9.52 14.88 34.41
CA ALA A 64 9.60 16.06 35.24
C ALA A 64 10.55 17.09 34.63
N ALA A 65 10.07 18.33 34.46
CA ALA A 65 10.82 19.44 33.87
C ALA A 65 12.10 19.76 34.67
N PRO A 66 13.25 20.05 34.00
CA PRO A 66 14.39 20.67 34.66
C PRO A 66 14.13 22.17 34.92
N ALA A 67 14.66 22.66 36.04
CA ALA A 67 14.50 24.02 36.54
C ALA A 67 15.10 25.10 35.61
N PRO A 68 14.55 26.33 35.59
CA PRO A 68 14.96 27.37 34.64
C PRO A 68 16.31 28.01 35.02
N ALA A 69 17.23 28.07 34.07
CA ALA A 69 18.44 28.90 34.14
C ALA A 69 18.17 30.31 33.56
N PRO A 70 18.84 31.36 34.05
CA PRO A 70 18.53 32.75 33.70
C PRO A 70 19.05 33.16 32.31
N ALA A 71 18.30 34.06 31.68
CA ALA A 71 18.54 34.59 30.33
C ALA A 71 19.78 35.51 30.24
N PRO A 72 20.55 35.46 29.13
CA PRO A 72 21.44 36.54 28.76
C PRO A 72 20.83 37.47 27.68
N ALA A 73 21.30 38.72 27.74
CA ALA A 73 20.77 39.91 27.09
C ALA A 73 20.91 39.98 25.56
N ALA A 74 20.02 40.78 24.98
CA ALA A 74 19.93 41.12 23.57
C ALA A 74 21.13 41.92 23.01
N ARG A 75 21.50 41.65 21.75
CA ARG A 75 22.09 42.62 20.80
C ARG A 75 21.52 42.41 19.39
N PRO A 76 21.42 43.47 18.56
CA PRO A 76 20.62 43.48 17.34
C PRO A 76 21.44 43.26 16.07
N GLY A 77 20.77 42.75 15.03
CA GLY A 77 21.09 43.01 13.62
C GLY A 77 21.61 41.81 12.82
N ALA A 78 20.74 41.24 11.97
CA ALA A 78 21.13 40.73 10.64
C ALA A 78 19.89 40.51 9.77
N ALA A 79 19.85 41.30 8.69
CA ALA A 79 19.12 41.19 7.41
C ALA A 79 18.04 40.10 7.22
N GLN A 80 16.87 40.56 6.79
CA GLN A 80 15.91 39.79 6.00
C GLN A 80 16.58 39.24 4.72
N PRO A 81 16.36 37.97 4.35
CA PRO A 81 16.42 37.56 2.95
C PRO A 81 15.02 37.70 2.33
N GLU A 82 14.96 38.55 1.32
CA GLU A 82 13.85 38.69 0.39
C GLU A 82 13.49 37.37 -0.29
N ALA A 83 12.22 37.28 -0.66
CA ALA A 83 11.63 36.26 -1.51
C ALA A 83 12.47 35.99 -2.77
N GLY A 84 12.77 34.72 -3.04
CA GLY A 84 13.42 34.33 -4.28
C GLY A 84 13.44 32.82 -4.47
N ALA A 85 12.57 32.33 -5.36
CA ALA A 85 12.91 31.47 -6.50
C ALA A 85 11.65 30.76 -7.03
N THR A 86 10.87 31.46 -7.85
CA THR A 86 9.99 30.82 -8.82
C THR A 86 10.84 30.01 -9.79
N ALA A 87 10.81 28.68 -9.65
CA ALA A 87 11.39 27.77 -10.61
C ALA A 87 10.63 27.90 -11.94
N VAL A 88 11.33 28.36 -12.98
CA VAL A 88 10.85 28.39 -14.35
C VAL A 88 10.67 26.95 -14.83
N ARG A 89 9.42 26.50 -15.01
CA ARG A 89 9.08 25.22 -15.64
C ARG A 89 9.20 25.38 -17.17
N PRO A 90 9.89 24.49 -17.90
CA PRO A 90 9.64 24.36 -19.34
C PRO A 90 8.21 23.84 -19.53
N ALA A 91 7.48 24.44 -20.47
CA ALA A 91 6.07 24.17 -20.74
C ALA A 91 5.85 22.72 -21.22
N ALA A 92 5.61 21.80 -20.28
CA ALA A 92 4.85 20.59 -20.50
C ALA A 92 3.36 20.93 -20.31
N VAL A 93 2.47 20.31 -21.10
CA VAL A 93 1.02 20.40 -20.94
C VAL A 93 0.69 20.13 -19.47
N SER A 94 0.41 21.20 -18.73
CA SER A 94 0.11 21.11 -17.31
C SER A 94 -1.30 20.56 -17.19
N PRO A 95 -1.57 19.66 -16.24
CA PRO A 95 -2.93 19.25 -15.96
C PRO A 95 -3.77 20.52 -15.71
N GLU A 96 -4.87 20.69 -16.43
CA GLU A 96 -5.69 21.89 -16.27
C GLU A 96 -6.38 21.85 -14.90
N PRO A 97 -6.04 22.78 -13.99
CA PRO A 97 -6.69 22.81 -12.69
C PRO A 97 -8.15 23.22 -12.87
N VAL A 98 -9.05 22.53 -12.17
CA VAL A 98 -10.49 22.86 -12.20
C VAL A 98 -10.86 23.52 -10.88
N THR A 99 -11.49 24.69 -10.98
CA THR A 99 -11.96 25.45 -9.82
C THR A 99 -13.48 25.48 -9.78
N VAL A 100 -14.06 25.11 -8.64
CA VAL A 100 -15.50 25.15 -8.36
C VAL A 100 -15.80 26.08 -7.20
N ARG A 101 -16.97 26.71 -7.21
CA ARG A 101 -17.39 27.72 -6.21
C ARG A 101 -18.65 27.26 -5.47
N GLY A 102 -18.66 27.50 -4.16
CA GLY A 102 -19.83 27.31 -3.32
C GLY A 102 -20.99 28.23 -3.68
N GLN A 103 -22.16 27.90 -3.15
CA GLN A 103 -23.39 28.68 -3.28
C GLN A 103 -24.00 28.97 -1.90
N GLY A 104 -24.94 29.91 -1.83
CA GLY A 104 -25.61 30.27 -0.59
C GLY A 104 -24.63 30.69 0.51
N GLU A 105 -24.70 30.05 1.68
CA GLU A 105 -23.77 30.32 2.80
C GLU A 105 -22.29 30.05 2.46
N PHE A 106 -22.02 29.26 1.43
CA PHE A 106 -20.68 28.91 0.97
C PHE A 106 -20.21 29.70 -0.25
N ALA A 107 -20.87 30.80 -0.63
CA ALA A 107 -20.50 31.59 -1.81
C ALA A 107 -19.04 32.11 -1.81
N GLY A 108 -18.42 32.23 -0.63
CA GLY A 108 -17.00 32.57 -0.48
C GLY A 108 -16.02 31.42 -0.74
N LEU A 109 -16.48 30.17 -0.71
CA LEU A 109 -15.65 28.97 -0.86
C LEU A 109 -15.28 28.75 -2.33
N GLU A 110 -13.97 28.65 -2.59
CA GLU A 110 -13.40 28.30 -3.89
C GLU A 110 -12.48 27.09 -3.71
N VAL A 111 -12.81 25.97 -4.36
CA VAL A 111 -12.00 24.73 -4.32
C VAL A 111 -11.36 24.48 -5.67
N THR A 112 -10.07 24.20 -5.68
CA THR A 112 -9.26 23.94 -6.88
C THR A 112 -8.67 22.53 -6.83
N VAL A 113 -8.93 21.75 -7.87
CA VAL A 113 -8.38 20.41 -8.08
C VAL A 113 -7.22 20.52 -9.06
N GLY A 114 -6.00 20.15 -8.64
CA GLY A 114 -4.79 20.38 -9.42
C GLY A 114 -4.68 19.57 -10.72
N GLN A 115 -5.42 18.46 -10.84
CA GLN A 115 -5.47 17.63 -12.04
C GLN A 115 -6.80 16.91 -12.16
N THR A 116 -7.44 16.99 -13.33
CA THR A 116 -8.69 16.29 -13.65
C THR A 116 -8.62 15.40 -14.89
N THR A 117 -7.49 15.42 -15.61
CA THR A 117 -7.28 14.67 -16.86
C THR A 117 -6.13 13.69 -16.76
N HIS A 118 -6.11 12.70 -17.67
CA HIS A 118 -5.11 11.62 -17.70
C HIS A 118 -4.97 10.91 -16.34
N LEU A 119 -6.10 10.77 -15.64
CA LEU A 119 -6.12 10.19 -14.30
C LEU A 119 -5.90 8.68 -14.38
N VAL A 120 -5.04 8.20 -13.49
CA VAL A 120 -4.87 6.79 -13.14
C VAL A 120 -5.08 6.66 -11.64
N ASN A 121 -4.75 5.51 -11.04
CA ASN A 121 -4.68 5.44 -9.58
C ASN A 121 -3.49 6.27 -9.09
N GLN A 122 -3.76 7.42 -8.49
CA GLN A 122 -2.76 8.41 -8.08
C GLN A 122 -3.36 9.36 -7.05
N VAL A 123 -2.55 10.19 -6.42
CA VAL A 123 -3.03 11.25 -5.52
C VAL A 123 -3.06 12.58 -6.26
N VAL A 124 -4.16 13.31 -6.10
CA VAL A 124 -4.33 14.67 -6.64
C VAL A 124 -4.35 15.67 -5.49
N GLY A 125 -3.56 16.74 -5.63
CA GLY A 125 -3.60 17.88 -4.74
C GLY A 125 -4.85 18.71 -4.95
N ILE A 126 -5.58 18.94 -3.86
CA ILE A 126 -6.78 19.79 -3.81
C ILE A 126 -6.49 20.91 -2.82
N THR A 127 -6.81 22.14 -3.18
CA THR A 127 -6.69 23.30 -2.30
C THR A 127 -7.98 24.11 -2.30
N TRP A 128 -8.24 24.85 -1.22
CA TRP A 128 -9.37 25.77 -1.18
C TRP A 128 -9.02 27.05 -0.42
N LYS A 129 -9.80 28.09 -0.69
CA LYS A 129 -9.77 29.38 0.00
C LYS A 129 -11.18 29.92 0.22
N GLY A 130 -11.31 30.89 1.12
CA GLY A 130 -12.58 31.54 1.47
C GLY A 130 -13.53 30.66 2.28
N GLY A 131 -13.01 29.56 2.86
CA GLY A 131 -13.72 28.78 3.87
C GLY A 131 -13.67 29.46 5.24
N ARG A 132 -14.59 29.10 6.12
CA ARG A 132 -14.51 29.48 7.54
C ARG A 132 -13.59 28.50 8.28
N PRO A 133 -12.81 28.94 9.29
CA PRO A 133 -11.96 28.05 10.05
C PRO A 133 -12.74 26.90 10.69
N THR A 134 -12.20 25.69 10.62
CA THR A 134 -12.78 24.52 11.31
C THR A 134 -12.76 24.74 12.81
N TRP A 135 -13.90 24.46 13.44
CA TRP A 135 -14.14 24.75 14.85
C TRP A 135 -14.59 23.49 15.61
N PRO A 136 -14.18 23.29 16.89
CA PRO A 136 -13.30 24.16 17.69
C PRO A 136 -11.82 24.08 17.34
N SER A 137 -11.38 23.04 16.62
CA SER A 137 -10.02 22.94 16.11
C SER A 137 -9.95 22.11 14.83
N PRO A 138 -8.85 22.20 14.05
CA PRO A 138 -8.61 21.33 12.90
C PRO A 138 -8.59 19.82 13.18
N MET A 139 -8.56 19.43 14.46
CA MET A 139 -8.52 18.04 14.93
C MET A 139 -9.85 17.55 15.51
N SER A 140 -10.76 18.49 15.82
CA SER A 140 -12.09 18.23 16.40
C SER A 140 -13.11 18.91 15.49
N PHE A 141 -13.64 18.14 14.54
CA PHE A 141 -14.42 18.60 13.40
C PHE A 141 -15.89 18.87 13.80
N GLY A 142 -16.10 19.91 14.60
CA GLY A 142 -17.44 20.32 14.99
C GLY A 142 -18.22 20.95 13.85
N GLN A 143 -17.64 21.98 13.23
CA GLN A 143 -18.25 22.83 12.20
C GLN A 143 -17.20 23.32 11.20
N ASN A 144 -17.63 23.83 10.05
CA ASN A 144 -16.77 24.51 9.06
C ASN A 144 -15.65 23.62 8.49
N TYR A 145 -16.01 22.49 7.88
CA TYR A 145 -15.08 21.55 7.23
C TYR A 145 -15.63 21.08 5.90
N LEU A 146 -14.79 20.40 5.11
CA LEU A 146 -15.18 19.82 3.83
C LEU A 146 -15.16 18.29 3.90
N GLU A 147 -16.05 17.68 3.14
CA GLU A 147 -16.12 16.23 2.96
C GLU A 147 -15.89 15.89 1.49
N PHE A 148 -15.09 14.86 1.21
CA PHE A 148 -14.73 14.46 -0.15
C PHE A 148 -15.04 12.99 -0.39
N MET A 149 -15.55 12.69 -1.58
CA MET A 149 -15.83 11.33 -2.00
C MET A 149 -15.74 11.20 -3.52
N GLN A 150 -15.37 10.00 -3.99
CA GLN A 150 -15.41 9.68 -5.41
C GLN A 150 -16.73 8.98 -5.74
N CYS A 151 -17.34 9.39 -6.84
CA CYS A 151 -18.61 8.86 -7.31
C CYS A 151 -18.54 8.52 -8.79
N TRP A 152 -19.43 7.64 -9.25
CA TRP A 152 -19.66 7.41 -10.66
C TRP A 152 -20.98 8.04 -11.10
N GLY A 153 -21.17 8.23 -12.40
CA GLY A 153 -22.42 8.75 -12.94
C GLY A 153 -22.25 9.22 -14.38
N ASP A 154 -23.21 8.88 -15.23
CA ASP A 154 -23.19 9.20 -16.66
C ASP A 154 -23.96 10.50 -17.00
N ASP A 155 -24.64 11.10 -16.01
CA ASP A 155 -25.35 12.38 -16.16
C ASP A 155 -24.34 13.55 -16.24
N GLY A 156 -24.56 14.46 -17.20
CA GLY A 156 -23.73 15.65 -17.36
C GLY A 156 -23.84 16.65 -16.22
N THR A 157 -24.87 16.55 -15.36
CA THR A 157 -25.07 17.41 -14.18
C THR A 157 -24.38 16.91 -12.92
N GLY A 158 -23.73 15.74 -12.98
CA GLY A 158 -23.02 15.12 -11.87
C GLY A 158 -23.72 13.85 -11.33
N PRO A 159 -23.14 13.22 -10.29
CA PRO A 159 -23.64 11.97 -9.76
C PRO A 159 -24.85 12.18 -8.84
N ASP A 160 -25.63 11.12 -8.64
CA ASP A 160 -26.57 10.97 -7.53
C ASP A 160 -25.84 10.54 -6.24
N ARG A 161 -26.38 10.91 -5.07
CA ARG A 161 -25.82 10.52 -3.76
C ARG A 161 -25.67 9.02 -3.56
N GLU A 162 -26.47 8.24 -4.29
CA GLU A 162 -26.46 6.78 -4.26
C GLU A 162 -25.28 6.19 -5.04
N GLN A 163 -24.58 6.98 -5.86
CA GLN A 163 -23.47 6.51 -6.71
C GLN A 163 -22.08 6.79 -6.09
N CYS A 164 -22.05 7.24 -4.85
CA CYS A 164 -20.84 7.68 -4.15
C CYS A 164 -20.32 6.63 -3.18
N GLN A 165 -19.01 6.37 -3.28
CA GLN A 165 -18.26 5.59 -2.30
C GLN A 165 -18.09 6.43 -1.04
N TYR A 166 -18.98 6.22 -0.06
CA TYR A 166 -18.98 6.93 1.22
C TYR A 166 -19.66 6.10 2.33
N GLY A 167 -19.26 6.29 3.58
CA GLY A 167 -19.79 5.68 4.80
C GLY A 167 -18.98 4.49 5.34
N ALA A 168 -17.76 4.26 4.85
CA ALA A 168 -16.91 3.13 5.27
C ALA A 168 -16.14 3.41 6.58
N THR A 169 -15.97 4.68 6.92
CA THR A 169 -15.32 5.21 8.14
C THR A 169 -16.31 5.39 9.29
N LYS A 170 -17.49 4.75 9.23
CA LYS A 170 -18.49 4.75 10.31
C LYS A 170 -17.82 4.34 11.64
N GLY A 171 -17.79 5.27 12.59
CA GLY A 171 -17.09 5.10 13.86
C GLY A 171 -15.97 6.13 14.09
N ASP A 172 -15.56 6.87 13.06
CA ASP A 172 -14.70 8.07 13.23
C ASP A 172 -15.44 9.12 14.08
N SER A 173 -14.95 9.31 15.30
CA SER A 173 -15.59 10.13 16.34
C SER A 173 -15.11 11.58 16.37
N ARG A 174 -14.24 11.98 15.42
CA ARG A 174 -13.68 13.34 15.39
C ARG A 174 -14.75 14.39 15.09
N GLY A 175 -15.76 14.04 14.30
CA GLY A 175 -17.00 14.82 14.11
C GLY A 175 -18.22 14.16 14.75
N GLY A 176 -19.42 14.43 14.22
CA GLY A 176 -20.66 13.84 14.73
C GLY A 176 -20.89 12.40 14.26
N ALA A 177 -21.78 11.71 14.97
CA ALA A 177 -21.87 10.25 14.93
C ALA A 177 -22.31 9.67 13.58
N TYR A 178 -23.13 10.40 12.81
CA TYR A 178 -23.65 9.94 11.53
C TYR A 178 -22.96 10.58 10.32
N VAL A 179 -22.03 11.51 10.54
CA VAL A 179 -21.27 12.19 9.48
C VAL A 179 -20.54 11.18 8.61
N PRO A 180 -19.65 10.30 9.13
CA PRO A 180 -18.93 9.32 8.31
C PRO A 180 -19.79 8.08 7.96
N SER A 181 -21.11 8.23 7.85
CA SER A 181 -22.05 7.14 7.60
C SER A 181 -23.01 7.47 6.47
N ARG A 182 -23.71 6.45 5.97
CA ARG A 182 -24.80 6.61 5.00
C ARG A 182 -26.17 6.83 5.65
N GLN A 183 -26.24 6.98 6.97
CA GLN A 183 -27.51 7.06 7.69
C GLN A 183 -28.21 8.40 7.44
N LEU A 184 -29.54 8.39 7.27
CA LEU A 184 -30.37 9.54 6.90
C LEU A 184 -31.37 9.95 7.99
N ASN A 185 -31.52 9.16 9.05
CA ASN A 185 -32.36 9.48 10.21
C ASN A 185 -31.53 9.50 11.50
N TYR A 186 -31.67 10.57 12.28
CA TYR A 186 -30.73 10.92 13.36
C TYR A 186 -31.43 10.96 14.73
N GLY A 187 -32.32 9.99 14.97
CA GLY A 187 -33.19 9.97 16.15
C GLY A 187 -34.51 10.72 15.93
N ARG A 188 -35.14 11.16 17.03
CA ARG A 188 -36.48 11.77 17.00
C ARG A 188 -36.47 13.29 16.83
N THR A 189 -35.37 13.95 17.17
CA THR A 189 -35.28 15.41 17.27
C THR A 189 -34.70 16.04 16.01
N LEU A 190 -33.71 15.40 15.38
CA LEU A 190 -33.08 15.90 14.17
C LEU A 190 -33.67 15.21 12.93
N VAL A 191 -34.47 15.97 12.17
CA VAL A 191 -35.17 15.49 10.98
C VAL A 191 -34.84 16.41 9.81
N ASP A 192 -34.34 15.83 8.71
CA ASP A 192 -34.18 16.57 7.45
C ASP A 192 -35.56 16.73 6.77
N PRO A 193 -36.10 17.97 6.66
CA PRO A 193 -37.39 18.19 6.01
C PRO A 193 -37.34 17.93 4.49
N ALA A 194 -36.17 18.05 3.86
CA ALA A 194 -35.98 17.75 2.45
C ALA A 194 -35.81 16.25 2.16
N GLU A 195 -35.58 15.43 3.19
CA GLU A 195 -35.36 14.00 3.02
C GLU A 195 -36.66 13.27 2.68
N THR A 196 -36.68 12.61 1.53
CA THR A 196 -37.83 11.86 1.02
C THR A 196 -37.85 10.41 1.50
N ARG A 197 -36.70 9.84 1.84
CA ARG A 197 -36.59 8.48 2.37
C ARG A 197 -36.98 8.47 3.85
N LYS A 198 -38.15 7.91 4.15
CA LYS A 198 -38.68 7.80 5.53
C LYS A 198 -38.52 6.36 6.06
N PRO A 199 -38.36 6.17 7.39
CA PRO A 199 -38.31 4.85 7.99
C PRO A 199 -39.63 4.10 7.76
N THR A 200 -39.54 2.81 7.43
CA THR A 200 -40.72 1.95 7.17
C THR A 200 -41.33 1.33 8.43
N GLY A 201 -40.72 1.55 9.59
CA GLY A 201 -41.20 1.10 10.89
C GLY A 201 -40.50 1.82 12.04
N GLU A 202 -40.99 1.63 13.27
CA GLU A 202 -40.37 2.20 14.47
C GLU A 202 -38.94 1.66 14.66
N ASN A 203 -38.02 2.55 15.05
CA ASN A 203 -36.61 2.24 15.33
C ASN A 203 -35.82 1.64 14.15
N GLN A 204 -36.31 1.79 12.91
CA GLN A 204 -35.54 1.40 11.73
C GLN A 204 -34.61 2.52 11.28
N ASN A 205 -33.34 2.18 11.08
CA ASN A 205 -32.39 3.09 10.44
C ASN A 205 -32.69 3.16 8.94
N VAL A 206 -32.55 4.35 8.38
CA VAL A 206 -32.68 4.65 6.96
C VAL A 206 -31.30 5.01 6.44
N TYR A 207 -30.90 4.41 5.33
CA TYR A 207 -29.61 4.68 4.70
C TYR A 207 -29.80 5.18 3.27
N ALA A 208 -28.91 6.06 2.82
CA ALA A 208 -28.72 6.33 1.41
C ALA A 208 -28.15 5.06 0.78
N PRO A 209 -28.84 4.39 -0.16
CA PRO A 209 -28.34 3.14 -0.71
C PRO A 209 -27.10 3.40 -1.56
N PHE A 210 -26.18 2.43 -1.66
CA PHE A 210 -25.08 2.49 -2.62
C PHE A 210 -25.44 1.68 -3.86
N ARG A 211 -25.34 2.31 -5.04
CA ARG A 211 -25.60 1.71 -6.34
C ARG A 211 -24.27 1.55 -7.06
N PRO A 212 -23.74 0.34 -7.22
CA PRO A 212 -22.45 0.13 -7.87
C PRO A 212 -22.57 0.25 -9.39
N ALA A 213 -21.50 0.74 -10.03
CA ALA A 213 -21.38 0.89 -11.48
C ALA A 213 -21.29 -0.47 -12.23
N THR A 214 -21.18 -1.57 -11.49
CA THR A 214 -21.13 -2.96 -11.98
C THR A 214 -22.48 -3.48 -12.45
N GLY A 215 -23.58 -2.82 -12.05
CA GLY A 215 -24.95 -3.27 -12.29
C GLY A 215 -25.49 -4.22 -11.23
N ALA A 216 -24.76 -4.49 -10.15
CA ALA A 216 -25.27 -5.25 -9.01
C ALA A 216 -26.40 -4.48 -8.28
N PRO A 217 -27.27 -5.18 -7.51
CA PRO A 217 -28.34 -4.54 -6.74
C PRO A 217 -27.81 -3.46 -5.78
N ALA A 218 -28.67 -2.48 -5.49
CA ALA A 218 -28.33 -1.43 -4.54
C ALA A 218 -28.19 -1.99 -3.11
N GLU A 219 -27.16 -1.57 -2.40
CA GLU A 219 -26.89 -1.93 -1.01
C GLU A 219 -27.57 -0.93 -0.07
N THR A 220 -28.48 -1.40 0.78
CA THR A 220 -29.42 -0.52 1.52
C THR A 220 -29.21 -0.51 3.04
N ASP A 221 -28.26 -1.28 3.56
CA ASP A 221 -28.04 -1.46 5.01
C ASP A 221 -26.97 -0.51 5.60
N GLY A 222 -26.43 0.38 4.76
CA GLY A 222 -25.39 1.33 5.15
C GLY A 222 -23.99 0.74 5.18
N THR A 223 -23.81 -0.51 4.78
CA THR A 223 -22.52 -1.15 4.50
C THR A 223 -22.36 -1.40 3.00
N SER A 224 -21.16 -1.79 2.58
CA SER A 224 -20.85 -2.06 1.18
C SER A 224 -19.92 -3.25 1.06
N GLN A 225 -20.17 -4.12 0.08
CA GLN A 225 -19.22 -5.16 -0.30
C GLN A 225 -18.15 -4.66 -1.29
N PHE A 226 -18.34 -3.46 -1.86
CA PHE A 226 -17.46 -2.87 -2.86
C PHE A 226 -16.35 -2.02 -2.24
N TYR A 227 -16.54 -1.55 -1.01
CA TYR A 227 -15.58 -0.75 -0.28
C TYR A 227 -15.77 -0.86 1.23
N ASP A 228 -14.69 -0.67 1.96
CA ASP A 228 -14.59 -0.67 3.41
C ASP A 228 -13.57 0.39 3.86
N VAL A 229 -13.29 0.50 5.17
CA VAL A 229 -12.29 1.43 5.72
C VAL A 229 -10.88 1.19 5.14
N GLN A 230 -10.61 0.00 4.62
CA GLN A 230 -9.31 -0.39 4.06
C GLN A 230 -9.20 -0.09 2.56
N SER A 231 -10.29 0.18 1.86
CA SER A 231 -10.31 0.34 0.40
C SER A 231 -10.91 1.68 -0.05
N THR A 232 -11.75 2.32 0.77
CA THR A 232 -12.33 3.62 0.47
C THR A 232 -11.28 4.73 0.32
N ASN A 233 -11.59 5.72 -0.52
CA ASN A 233 -10.86 6.99 -0.63
C ASN A 233 -11.64 8.17 -0.03
N GLU A 234 -12.74 7.93 0.67
CA GLU A 234 -13.52 9.00 1.30
C GLU A 234 -12.67 9.80 2.31
N VAL A 235 -13.01 11.07 2.43
CA VAL A 235 -12.45 11.96 3.45
C VAL A 235 -13.63 12.63 4.15
N PRO A 236 -14.10 12.11 5.29
CA PRO A 236 -15.25 12.67 6.00
C PRO A 236 -14.92 13.99 6.69
N PHE A 237 -13.63 14.30 6.86
CA PHE A 237 -13.17 15.43 7.66
C PHE A 237 -11.90 16.05 7.07
N ALA A 238 -12.06 17.13 6.33
CA ALA A 238 -10.95 17.93 5.80
C ALA A 238 -10.96 19.36 6.40
N PRO A 239 -9.90 19.76 7.13
CA PRO A 239 -9.94 20.96 7.95
C PRO A 239 -9.62 22.23 7.14
N THR A 240 -10.37 23.30 7.40
CA THR A 240 -10.06 24.65 6.96
C THR A 240 -9.26 25.37 8.05
N ARG A 241 -8.12 25.94 7.66
CA ARG A 241 -7.21 26.65 8.55
C ARG A 241 -7.77 28.01 8.98
N ALA A 242 -7.10 28.63 9.97
CA ALA A 242 -7.48 29.93 10.52
C ALA A 242 -7.49 31.07 9.46
N ASP A 243 -6.68 30.95 8.41
CA ASP A 243 -6.62 31.89 7.28
C ASP A 243 -7.71 31.67 6.21
N GLY A 244 -8.64 30.73 6.45
CA GLY A 244 -9.71 30.37 5.54
C GLY A 244 -9.28 29.53 4.34
N THR A 245 -8.07 28.97 4.37
CA THR A 245 -7.55 28.09 3.32
C THR A 245 -7.40 26.65 3.81
N GLY A 246 -7.31 25.70 2.88
CA GLY A 246 -7.04 24.31 3.22
C GLY A 246 -6.45 23.54 2.06
N GLN A 247 -6.00 22.33 2.36
CA GLN A 247 -5.37 21.43 1.39
C GLN A 247 -5.77 19.99 1.69
N LEU A 248 -5.85 19.18 0.65
CA LEU A 248 -6.09 17.75 0.74
C LEU A 248 -5.32 17.04 -0.37
N PHE A 249 -4.77 15.88 -0.04
CA PHE A 249 -4.10 14.98 -0.97
C PHE A 249 -5.00 13.76 -1.14
N PHE A 250 -5.83 13.80 -2.19
CA PHE A 250 -6.92 12.85 -2.37
C PHE A 250 -6.52 11.71 -3.31
N GLU A 251 -6.66 10.46 -2.87
CA GLU A 251 -6.42 9.29 -3.73
C GLU A 251 -7.55 9.14 -4.74
N ILE A 252 -7.22 9.28 -6.02
CA ILE A 252 -8.09 8.92 -7.13
C ILE A 252 -7.98 7.42 -7.38
N GLN A 253 -9.12 6.74 -7.44
CA GLN A 253 -9.19 5.29 -7.63
C GLN A 253 -9.77 4.95 -9.00
N THR A 254 -9.19 3.97 -9.68
CA THR A 254 -9.78 3.44 -10.92
C THR A 254 -10.73 2.29 -10.60
N GLY A 255 -11.37 1.71 -11.62
CA GLY A 255 -12.17 0.50 -11.49
C GLY A 255 -11.36 -0.73 -11.04
N MET A 256 -10.02 -0.66 -11.00
CA MET A 256 -9.17 -1.73 -10.43
C MET A 256 -9.15 -1.68 -8.91
N GLU A 257 -9.04 -0.49 -8.32
CA GLU A 257 -9.01 -0.29 -6.87
C GLU A 257 -10.42 -0.16 -6.27
N ALA A 258 -11.35 0.45 -7.02
CA ALA A 258 -12.74 0.65 -6.65
C ALA A 258 -13.70 0.10 -7.74
N PRO A 259 -13.90 -1.22 -7.81
CA PRO A 259 -14.79 -1.84 -8.80
C PRO A 259 -16.22 -1.31 -8.75
N GLY A 260 -16.69 -0.87 -7.57
CA GLY A 260 -18.00 -0.27 -7.38
C GLY A 260 -18.20 1.07 -8.10
N LEU A 261 -17.12 1.77 -8.46
CA LEU A 261 -17.18 3.04 -9.21
C LEU A 261 -16.93 2.83 -10.71
N GLY A 262 -16.08 1.86 -11.07
CA GLY A 262 -15.80 1.54 -12.47
C GLY A 262 -15.06 2.64 -13.25
N CYS A 263 -14.43 3.60 -12.58
CA CYS A 263 -13.71 4.70 -13.23
C CYS A 263 -12.59 4.20 -14.15
N GLY A 264 -12.45 4.81 -15.32
CA GLY A 264 -11.47 4.39 -16.32
C GLY A 264 -11.82 3.11 -17.08
N GLN A 265 -12.86 2.36 -16.70
CA GLN A 265 -13.24 1.14 -17.45
C GLN A 265 -13.66 1.47 -18.88
N THR A 266 -13.30 0.59 -19.80
CA THR A 266 -13.69 0.68 -21.21
C THR A 266 -15.01 -0.10 -21.44
N PRO A 267 -15.82 0.28 -22.46
CA PRO A 267 -17.06 -0.44 -22.77
C PRO A 267 -16.83 -1.93 -23.03
N LYS A 268 -17.61 -2.79 -22.36
CA LYS A 268 -17.49 -4.25 -22.50
C LYS A 268 -17.72 -4.69 -23.95
N GLY A 269 -16.80 -5.48 -24.50
CA GLY A 269 -16.94 -6.11 -25.82
C GLY A 269 -16.76 -5.17 -27.01
N ALA A 270 -16.38 -3.91 -26.78
CA ALA A 270 -16.07 -2.98 -27.85
C ALA A 270 -14.58 -3.11 -28.25
N PRO A 271 -14.25 -3.27 -29.55
CA PRO A 271 -12.87 -3.31 -30.00
C PRO A 271 -12.20 -1.94 -29.80
N GLY A 272 -11.01 -1.93 -29.20
CA GLY A 272 -10.20 -0.73 -28.98
C GLY A 272 -9.48 -0.24 -30.25
N PRO A 273 -8.82 0.93 -30.20
CA PRO A 273 -8.37 1.65 -29.00
C PRO A 273 -9.37 2.71 -28.49
N PHE A 274 -9.39 2.91 -27.17
CA PHE A 274 -10.12 4.00 -26.51
C PHE A 274 -9.17 5.15 -26.18
N ALA A 275 -9.60 6.38 -26.43
CA ALA A 275 -8.86 7.57 -26.04
C ALA A 275 -9.09 7.97 -24.57
N GLU A 276 -10.18 7.50 -23.97
CA GLU A 276 -10.60 7.83 -22.61
C GLU A 276 -11.34 6.63 -22.00
N GLY A 277 -11.15 6.40 -20.71
CA GLY A 277 -11.96 5.46 -19.94
C GLY A 277 -13.25 6.10 -19.40
N ARG A 278 -14.09 5.32 -18.72
CA ARG A 278 -15.29 5.85 -18.02
C ARG A 278 -14.92 7.02 -17.11
N ARG A 279 -15.65 8.14 -17.27
CA ARG A 279 -15.55 9.31 -16.40
C ARG A 279 -16.16 9.04 -15.03
N CYS A 280 -15.64 9.73 -14.04
CA CYS A 280 -16.19 9.74 -12.69
C CYS A 280 -16.22 11.18 -12.16
N TRP A 281 -16.59 11.32 -10.89
CA TRP A 281 -16.77 12.61 -10.25
C TRP A 281 -16.05 12.63 -8.91
N LEU A 282 -15.38 13.75 -8.64
CA LEU A 282 -15.06 14.13 -7.28
C LEU A 282 -16.21 14.97 -6.75
N VAL A 283 -16.79 14.55 -5.64
CA VAL A 283 -17.86 15.28 -4.95
C VAL A 283 -17.33 15.85 -3.65
N ILE A 284 -17.66 17.13 -3.43
CA ILE A 284 -17.24 17.90 -2.27
C ILE A 284 -18.50 18.41 -1.58
N VAL A 285 -18.71 18.05 -0.32
CA VAL A 285 -19.86 18.52 0.46
C VAL A 285 -19.37 19.47 1.55
N PRO A 286 -19.61 20.79 1.43
CA PRO A 286 -19.22 21.75 2.45
C PRO A 286 -20.16 21.67 3.67
N ARG A 287 -19.58 21.73 4.87
CA ARG A 287 -20.29 21.70 6.15
C ARG A 287 -20.10 23.01 6.89
N GLY A 288 -21.21 23.67 7.20
CA GLY A 288 -21.25 24.99 7.85
C GLY A 288 -21.50 24.90 9.34
N GLU A 289 -22.44 25.71 9.83
CA GLU A 289 -22.75 25.85 11.27
C GLU A 289 -24.16 25.35 11.61
N HIS A 290 -24.93 24.93 10.61
CA HIS A 290 -26.32 24.50 10.76
C HIS A 290 -26.52 23.05 10.34
N GLU A 291 -27.41 22.37 11.04
CA GLU A 291 -27.91 21.05 10.71
C GLU A 291 -28.89 21.04 9.53
N VAL A 292 -29.30 19.83 9.14
CA VAL A 292 -30.29 19.59 8.09
C VAL A 292 -31.66 20.21 8.35
N ASP A 293 -32.00 20.51 9.61
CA ASP A 293 -33.23 21.21 10.02
C ASP A 293 -33.07 22.75 10.06
N GLY A 294 -31.88 23.26 9.73
CA GLY A 294 -31.55 24.68 9.74
C GLY A 294 -31.20 25.25 11.11
N GLN A 295 -31.15 24.43 12.17
CA GLN A 295 -30.76 24.87 13.51
C GLN A 295 -29.26 24.66 13.75
N ALA A 296 -28.68 25.43 14.67
CA ALA A 296 -27.32 25.16 15.15
C ALA A 296 -27.29 23.85 15.96
N PRO A 297 -26.17 23.08 15.93
CA PRO A 297 -26.06 21.84 16.69
C PRO A 297 -26.17 22.11 18.20
N THR A 298 -26.99 21.34 18.90
CA THR A 298 -27.22 21.45 20.34
C THR A 298 -26.34 20.48 21.14
N GLY A 299 -25.82 20.92 22.30
CA GLY A 299 -25.01 20.10 23.23
C GLY A 299 -23.55 20.54 23.32
N ASP A 300 -22.84 20.06 24.35
CA ASP A 300 -21.51 20.58 24.75
C ASP A 300 -20.41 20.46 23.67
N SER A 301 -20.58 19.55 22.72
CA SER A 301 -19.62 19.37 21.61
C SER A 301 -19.87 20.28 20.40
N ALA A 302 -21.09 20.84 20.28
CA ALA A 302 -21.53 21.64 19.13
C ALA A 302 -21.15 21.05 17.75
N LYS A 303 -21.13 19.72 17.65
CA LYS A 303 -20.79 18.94 16.45
C LYS A 303 -22.00 18.73 15.55
N LEU A 304 -21.83 18.94 14.25
CA LEU A 304 -22.79 18.48 13.24
C LEU A 304 -22.83 16.94 13.21
N GLN A 305 -24.04 16.39 13.21
CA GLN A 305 -24.39 14.97 13.27
C GLN A 305 -24.76 14.38 11.91
N SER A 306 -25.42 15.15 11.04
CA SER A 306 -26.02 14.62 9.81
C SER A 306 -25.00 14.15 8.76
N SER A 307 -25.36 13.13 7.97
CA SER A 307 -24.57 12.63 6.84
C SER A 307 -24.50 13.66 5.69
N PRO A 308 -23.38 13.75 4.94
CA PRO A 308 -23.32 14.53 3.70
C PRO A 308 -24.30 14.04 2.63
N LEU A 309 -24.74 12.78 2.73
CA LEU A 309 -25.67 12.18 1.79
C LEU A 309 -27.13 12.56 2.08
N SER A 310 -27.44 13.28 3.16
CA SER A 310 -28.80 13.81 3.38
C SER A 310 -29.24 14.78 2.28
N ALA A 311 -30.53 14.85 2.00
CA ALA A 311 -31.04 15.67 0.89
C ALA A 311 -30.63 17.15 1.04
N THR A 312 -30.70 17.69 2.27
CA THR A 312 -30.29 19.07 2.56
C THR A 312 -28.79 19.28 2.36
N ASN A 313 -27.92 18.41 2.89
CA ASN A 313 -26.47 18.58 2.72
C ASN A 313 -26.03 18.33 1.27
N TRP A 314 -26.57 17.31 0.62
CA TRP A 314 -26.28 16.95 -0.78
C TRP A 314 -26.64 18.05 -1.78
N SER A 315 -27.66 18.85 -1.47
CA SER A 315 -28.05 19.99 -2.31
C SER A 315 -26.95 21.06 -2.44
N ARG A 316 -26.00 21.10 -1.50
CA ARG A 316 -24.91 22.09 -1.41
C ARG A 316 -23.60 21.61 -2.02
N ARG A 317 -23.57 20.40 -2.58
CA ARG A 317 -22.36 19.76 -3.10
C ARG A 317 -21.74 20.52 -4.26
N LEU A 318 -20.43 20.39 -4.40
CA LEU A 318 -19.68 20.75 -5.59
C LEU A 318 -19.27 19.47 -6.30
N VAL A 319 -19.29 19.50 -7.64
CA VAL A 319 -18.97 18.36 -8.49
C VAL A 319 -17.85 18.74 -9.45
N VAL A 320 -16.83 17.91 -9.53
CA VAL A 320 -15.70 18.08 -10.46
C VAL A 320 -15.60 16.83 -11.34
N PRO A 321 -15.68 16.96 -12.67
CA PRO A 321 -15.52 15.82 -13.57
C PRO A 321 -14.08 15.31 -13.53
N LEU A 322 -13.94 13.98 -13.58
CA LEU A 322 -12.66 13.27 -13.56
C LEU A 322 -12.52 12.43 -14.83
N HIS A 323 -11.47 12.68 -15.60
CA HIS A 323 -11.16 12.06 -16.88
C HIS A 323 -9.99 11.08 -16.75
N PHE A 324 -10.27 9.81 -16.99
CA PHE A 324 -9.34 8.71 -16.74
C PHE A 324 -8.71 8.19 -18.02
N GLU A 325 -7.44 7.78 -17.90
CA GLU A 325 -6.84 6.88 -18.89
C GLU A 325 -7.63 5.55 -18.92
N PRO A 326 -7.78 4.91 -20.09
CA PRO A 326 -8.50 3.66 -20.21
C PRO A 326 -7.80 2.54 -19.45
N VAL A 327 -8.53 1.93 -18.52
CA VAL A 327 -8.12 0.76 -17.76
C VAL A 327 -8.31 -0.48 -18.63
N GLY A 328 -7.26 -1.28 -18.75
CA GLY A 328 -7.24 -2.48 -19.61
C GLY A 328 -7.00 -2.10 -21.07
N LEU A 329 -5.73 -2.12 -21.48
CA LEU A 329 -5.36 -1.96 -22.88
C LEU A 329 -5.76 -3.22 -23.65
N SER A 330 -6.75 -3.10 -24.53
CA SER A 330 -6.94 -4.05 -25.62
C SER A 330 -6.10 -3.56 -26.80
N CYS A 331 -4.79 -3.89 -26.80
CA CYS A 331 -4.00 -3.77 -28.02
C CYS A 331 -4.69 -4.60 -29.14
N PRO A 332 -4.50 -4.26 -30.42
CA PRO A 332 -5.23 -4.91 -31.51
C PRO A 332 -5.17 -6.44 -31.41
N ILE A 333 -6.32 -7.12 -31.58
CA ILE A 333 -6.42 -8.57 -31.48
C ILE A 333 -5.44 -9.21 -32.48
N GLY A 334 -4.63 -10.16 -32.01
CA GLY A 334 -3.62 -10.85 -32.83
C GLY A 334 -2.23 -10.19 -32.84
N SER A 335 -2.02 -9.11 -32.08
CA SER A 335 -0.68 -8.52 -31.89
C SER A 335 0.25 -9.50 -31.16
N ILE A 336 1.51 -9.59 -31.60
CA ILE A 336 2.51 -10.47 -30.98
C ILE A 336 2.93 -9.88 -29.62
N GLU A 337 2.88 -10.69 -28.58
CA GLU A 337 3.37 -10.31 -27.25
C GLU A 337 4.90 -10.45 -27.16
N ARG A 338 5.54 -9.43 -26.61
CA ARG A 338 6.98 -9.35 -26.35
C ARG A 338 7.20 -9.16 -24.85
N PRO A 339 7.52 -10.23 -24.11
CA PRO A 339 7.65 -10.15 -22.67
C PRO A 339 8.89 -9.35 -22.27
N THR A 340 8.67 -8.40 -21.38
CA THR A 340 9.74 -7.67 -20.69
C THR A 340 9.60 -7.89 -19.18
N ALA A 341 10.70 -7.83 -18.44
CA ALA A 341 10.66 -8.03 -17.00
C ALA A 341 11.75 -7.26 -16.28
N GLY A 342 11.51 -6.77 -15.08
CA GLY A 342 12.60 -6.13 -14.35
C GLY A 342 12.23 -5.46 -13.06
N SER A 343 13.17 -4.63 -12.60
CA SER A 343 13.09 -3.85 -11.37
C SER A 343 11.91 -2.89 -11.38
N GLU A 344 11.32 -2.70 -10.21
CA GLU A 344 10.22 -1.75 -9.97
C GLU A 344 10.59 -0.30 -10.36
N LEU A 345 11.88 0.05 -10.36
CA LEU A 345 12.35 1.37 -10.83
C LEU A 345 12.03 1.63 -12.30
N ALA A 346 11.80 0.62 -13.13
CA ALA A 346 11.39 0.77 -14.52
C ALA A 346 9.87 0.85 -14.71
N ALA A 347 9.10 0.35 -13.73
CA ALA A 347 7.71 -0.06 -13.93
C ALA A 347 6.80 1.08 -14.41
N GLU A 348 6.84 2.23 -13.74
CA GLU A 348 5.95 3.36 -14.03
C GLU A 348 6.15 3.87 -15.46
N THR A 349 7.41 4.06 -15.87
CA THR A 349 7.73 4.51 -17.22
C THR A 349 7.32 3.49 -18.29
N ILE A 350 7.57 2.20 -18.07
CA ILE A 350 7.16 1.16 -19.02
C ILE A 350 5.63 1.11 -19.15
N TRP A 351 4.90 1.15 -18.02
CA TRP A 351 3.44 1.18 -18.03
C TRP A 351 2.88 2.41 -18.75
N ARG A 352 3.53 3.58 -18.62
CA ARG A 352 3.13 4.79 -19.34
C ARG A 352 3.36 4.68 -20.84
N TRP A 353 4.44 4.03 -21.29
CA TRP A 353 4.78 3.89 -22.70
C TRP A 353 4.00 2.78 -23.42
N GLN A 354 3.63 1.70 -22.71
CA GLN A 354 2.91 0.54 -23.26
C GLN A 354 1.72 0.90 -24.17
N PRO A 355 0.78 1.80 -23.78
CA PRO A 355 -0.32 2.20 -24.64
C PRO A 355 0.09 2.69 -26.03
N VAL A 356 1.19 3.45 -26.11
CA VAL A 356 1.67 4.06 -27.36
C VAL A 356 2.49 3.06 -28.17
N LEU A 357 3.36 2.30 -27.50
CA LEU A 357 4.16 1.24 -28.10
C LEU A 357 3.30 0.18 -28.78
N CYS A 358 2.17 -0.22 -28.17
CA CYS A 358 1.21 -1.12 -28.79
C CYS A 358 0.70 -0.61 -30.15
N ARG A 359 0.56 0.71 -30.33
CA ARG A 359 0.06 1.31 -31.57
C ARG A 359 1.15 1.51 -32.61
N GLN A 360 2.35 1.89 -32.18
CA GLN A 360 3.43 2.31 -33.09
C GLN A 360 4.37 1.16 -33.49
N ALA A 361 4.63 0.21 -32.59
CA ALA A 361 5.62 -0.85 -32.80
C ALA A 361 4.99 -2.22 -33.16
N GLY A 362 3.66 -2.29 -33.30
CA GLY A 362 2.96 -3.48 -33.80
C GLY A 362 3.01 -4.72 -32.88
N GLY A 363 3.40 -4.55 -31.61
CA GLY A 363 3.49 -5.64 -30.64
C GLY A 363 3.10 -5.18 -29.22
N ILE A 364 2.65 -6.14 -28.41
CA ILE A 364 2.29 -5.90 -27.00
C ILE A 364 3.54 -6.13 -26.16
N PHE A 365 4.10 -5.07 -25.58
CA PHE A 365 5.20 -5.24 -24.62
C PHE A 365 4.63 -5.48 -23.24
N SER A 366 4.56 -6.73 -22.77
CA SER A 366 4.15 -6.99 -21.40
C SER A 366 5.30 -6.71 -20.43
N TYR A 367 4.98 -6.25 -19.22
CA TYR A 367 5.97 -5.98 -18.19
C TYR A 367 5.64 -6.79 -16.94
N THR A 368 6.55 -7.69 -16.58
CA THR A 368 6.50 -8.44 -15.34
C THR A 368 7.52 -7.86 -14.35
N GLN A 369 7.01 -7.22 -13.29
CA GLN A 369 7.87 -6.80 -12.19
C GLN A 369 8.51 -8.02 -11.54
N THR A 370 9.82 -7.97 -11.32
CA THR A 370 10.63 -9.02 -10.69
C THR A 370 11.81 -8.40 -9.98
N THR A 371 12.48 -9.15 -9.09
CA THR A 371 13.73 -8.69 -8.46
C THR A 371 14.84 -8.47 -9.50
N ASP A 372 15.75 -7.54 -9.22
CA ASP A 372 16.93 -7.29 -10.07
C ASP A 372 17.79 -8.55 -10.25
N THR A 373 17.87 -9.40 -9.22
CA THR A 373 18.58 -10.69 -9.28
C THR A 373 17.94 -11.67 -10.26
N LEU A 374 16.61 -11.77 -10.28
CA LEU A 374 15.90 -12.60 -11.26
C LEU A 374 16.01 -12.03 -12.67
N ALA A 375 15.97 -10.70 -12.82
CA ALA A 375 16.19 -10.02 -14.10
C ALA A 375 17.61 -10.32 -14.65
N ARG A 376 18.66 -10.20 -13.83
CA ARG A 376 20.03 -10.62 -14.20
C ARG A 376 20.12 -12.09 -14.58
N THR A 377 19.45 -12.97 -13.84
CA THR A 377 19.45 -14.42 -14.11
C THR A 377 18.77 -14.76 -15.44
N ARG A 378 17.87 -13.92 -15.96
CA ARG A 378 17.30 -14.13 -17.30
C ARG A 378 18.33 -13.92 -18.41
N LEU A 379 19.32 -13.04 -18.23
CA LEU A 379 20.36 -12.79 -19.25
C LEU A 379 21.18 -14.04 -19.59
N VAL A 380 21.27 -15.02 -18.69
CA VAL A 380 21.98 -16.29 -18.96
C VAL A 380 21.09 -17.37 -19.56
N ARG A 381 19.76 -17.17 -19.65
CA ARG A 381 18.81 -18.16 -20.21
C ARG A 381 18.80 -18.15 -21.72
N SER A 382 18.37 -19.25 -22.35
CA SER A 382 18.34 -19.39 -23.81
C SER A 382 17.49 -18.34 -24.53
N ASP A 383 16.43 -17.85 -23.89
CA ASP A 383 15.67 -16.68 -24.30
C ASP A 383 15.66 -15.66 -23.15
N PRO A 384 16.51 -14.62 -23.22
CA PRO A 384 16.59 -13.62 -22.16
C PRO A 384 15.45 -12.60 -22.19
N GLY A 385 14.71 -12.48 -23.30
CA GLY A 385 13.81 -11.34 -23.54
C GLY A 385 14.52 -9.98 -23.39
N LEU A 386 13.78 -8.92 -23.07
CA LEU A 386 14.33 -7.64 -22.63
C LEU A 386 14.10 -7.47 -21.13
N VAL A 387 15.17 -7.22 -20.37
CA VAL A 387 15.09 -7.04 -18.92
C VAL A 387 15.49 -5.64 -18.47
N TYR A 388 14.98 -5.21 -17.31
CA TYR A 388 15.33 -3.92 -16.70
C TYR A 388 15.94 -4.10 -15.31
N LEU A 389 17.10 -3.50 -15.08
CA LEU A 389 17.91 -3.70 -13.87
C LEU A 389 18.84 -2.51 -13.60
N GLY A 390 19.22 -2.31 -12.35
CA GLY A 390 20.17 -1.25 -11.96
C GLY A 390 21.64 -1.65 -12.13
N PHE A 391 22.00 -2.87 -11.69
CA PHE A 391 23.36 -3.37 -11.66
C PHE A 391 23.53 -4.52 -12.66
N PRO A 392 24.60 -4.54 -13.46
CA PRO A 392 24.75 -5.49 -14.55
C PRO A 392 25.02 -6.92 -14.04
N LEU A 393 24.81 -7.90 -14.92
CA LEU A 393 25.34 -9.24 -14.71
C LEU A 393 26.87 -9.18 -14.70
N ALA A 394 27.48 -9.49 -13.56
CA ALA A 394 28.93 -9.44 -13.39
C ALA A 394 29.65 -10.30 -14.44
N GLN A 395 30.81 -9.83 -14.92
CA GLN A 395 31.56 -10.43 -16.03
C GLN A 395 31.84 -11.93 -15.83
N LYS A 396 32.12 -12.36 -14.59
CA LYS A 396 32.38 -13.77 -14.25
C LYS A 396 31.20 -14.72 -14.47
N TYR A 397 29.98 -14.20 -14.54
CA TYR A 397 28.75 -14.97 -14.78
C TYR A 397 28.27 -14.88 -16.24
N GLN A 398 28.94 -14.11 -17.08
CA GLN A 398 28.59 -14.01 -18.49
C GLN A 398 29.11 -15.23 -19.25
N ALA A 399 28.23 -15.86 -20.02
CA ALA A 399 28.61 -16.98 -20.87
C ALA A 399 29.43 -16.49 -22.08
N ARG A 400 30.46 -17.26 -22.48
CA ARG A 400 31.26 -16.95 -23.67
C ARG A 400 30.38 -16.96 -24.92
N GLY A 401 30.55 -15.97 -25.79
CA GLY A 401 29.75 -15.81 -27.02
C GLY A 401 28.29 -15.41 -26.78
N ARG A 402 27.97 -14.94 -25.58
CA ARG A 402 26.65 -14.50 -25.16
C ARG A 402 26.76 -13.17 -24.41
N THR A 403 27.34 -12.17 -25.08
CA THR A 403 27.62 -10.88 -24.47
C THR A 403 26.32 -10.09 -24.27
N PRO A 404 25.97 -9.73 -23.02
CA PRO A 404 24.82 -8.88 -22.78
C PRO A 404 25.09 -7.46 -23.27
N VAL A 405 24.08 -6.86 -23.91
CA VAL A 405 24.05 -5.45 -24.30
C VAL A 405 23.19 -4.70 -23.29
N TYR A 406 23.70 -3.58 -22.79
CA TYR A 406 23.01 -2.71 -21.83
C TYR A 406 22.75 -1.34 -22.46
N ALA A 407 21.57 -0.79 -22.19
CA ALA A 407 21.11 0.48 -22.72
C ALA A 407 20.51 1.34 -21.58
N PRO A 408 21.09 2.51 -21.24
CA PRO A 408 20.51 3.42 -20.27
C PRO A 408 19.07 3.80 -20.62
N LEU A 409 18.11 3.45 -19.78
CA LEU A 409 16.69 3.63 -20.08
C LEU A 409 16.09 4.83 -19.34
N ALA A 410 16.42 4.97 -18.06
CA ALA A 410 15.84 6.00 -17.21
C ALA A 410 16.77 6.32 -16.03
N VAL A 411 16.70 7.57 -15.56
CA VAL A 411 17.31 8.01 -14.29
C VAL A 411 16.19 8.34 -13.32
N SER A 412 16.17 7.65 -12.19
CA SER A 412 15.28 7.90 -11.06
C SER A 412 16.05 7.64 -9.77
N GLY A 413 15.37 7.60 -8.63
CA GLY A 413 15.99 7.25 -7.36
C GLY A 413 15.04 6.53 -6.41
N LEU A 414 15.64 5.92 -5.39
CA LEU A 414 14.92 5.48 -4.20
C LEU A 414 14.86 6.65 -3.22
N THR A 415 13.75 6.82 -2.51
CA THR A 415 13.56 7.92 -1.57
C THR A 415 12.84 7.44 -0.31
N ILE A 416 13.04 8.19 0.78
CA ILE A 416 12.22 8.08 1.97
C ILE A 416 11.07 9.07 1.79
N ALA A 417 9.92 8.55 1.39
CA ALA A 417 8.70 9.32 1.20
C ALA A 417 7.86 9.31 2.48
N PHE A 418 7.10 10.37 2.73
CA PHE A 418 6.31 10.49 3.96
C PHE A 418 5.03 11.30 3.78
N ASP A 419 4.03 10.95 4.56
CA ASP A 419 2.82 11.73 4.80
C ASP A 419 2.69 11.94 6.31
N ILE A 420 3.22 13.09 6.76
CA ILE A 420 3.22 13.46 8.17
C ILE A 420 2.55 14.81 8.30
N GLU A 421 1.49 14.84 9.10
CA GLU A 421 0.68 16.02 9.35
C GLU A 421 0.96 16.53 10.76
N SER A 422 1.05 17.86 10.91
CA SER A 422 1.30 18.51 12.19
C SER A 422 0.21 18.14 13.19
N GLN A 423 0.64 17.70 14.36
CA GLN A 423 -0.25 17.23 15.43
C GLN A 423 0.22 17.84 16.74
N SER A 424 -0.60 18.69 17.32
CA SER A 424 -0.31 19.35 18.59
C SER A 424 -0.83 18.61 19.81
N TYR A 425 -0.32 18.98 20.98
CA TYR A 425 -0.86 18.59 22.28
C TYR A 425 -1.22 19.83 23.11
N SER A 426 -1.77 19.62 24.30
CA SER A 426 -2.34 20.69 25.12
C SER A 426 -1.38 21.82 25.50
N ARG A 427 -0.06 21.59 25.49
CA ARG A 427 0.96 22.61 25.80
C ARG A 427 1.65 23.19 24.56
N THR A 428 1.32 22.73 23.36
CA THR A 428 1.88 23.26 22.12
C THR A 428 1.48 24.73 21.94
N PRO A 429 2.41 25.64 21.58
CA PRO A 429 2.12 27.05 21.33
C PRO A 429 0.96 27.26 20.33
N PRO A 430 0.06 28.24 20.56
CA PRO A 430 -1.12 28.46 19.71
C PRO A 430 -0.82 28.61 18.22
N GLU A 431 0.29 29.27 17.86
CA GLU A 431 0.75 29.48 16.49
C GLU A 431 1.15 28.20 15.77
N ILE A 432 1.58 27.16 16.51
CA ILE A 432 1.86 25.84 15.97
C ILE A 432 0.55 25.04 15.85
N ARG A 433 -0.35 25.14 16.84
CA ARG A 433 -1.67 24.48 16.79
C ARG A 433 -2.53 24.89 15.60
N GLN A 434 -2.36 26.12 15.10
CA GLN A 434 -3.04 26.59 13.88
C GLN A 434 -2.66 25.79 12.62
N LYS A 435 -1.55 25.06 12.65
CA LYS A 435 -1.08 24.20 11.56
C LYS A 435 -1.53 22.76 11.72
N ASP A 436 -2.32 22.44 12.75
CA ASP A 436 -2.79 21.06 12.96
C ASP A 436 -3.49 20.52 11.72
N GLY A 437 -3.15 19.28 11.38
CA GLY A 437 -3.57 18.60 10.17
C GLY A 437 -2.93 19.09 8.87
N GLN A 438 -2.05 20.09 8.92
CA GLN A 438 -1.25 20.50 7.77
C GLN A 438 -0.06 19.55 7.59
N ARG A 439 0.13 19.04 6.37
CA ARG A 439 1.32 18.26 6.01
C ARG A 439 2.60 19.06 6.23
N ILE A 440 3.57 18.43 6.89
CA ILE A 440 4.94 18.92 7.02
C ILE A 440 5.66 18.62 5.69
N PRO A 441 6.19 19.61 4.97
CA PRO A 441 6.78 19.39 3.65
C PRO A 441 8.23 18.89 3.70
N ASP A 442 8.92 19.16 4.81
CA ASP A 442 10.38 19.09 4.88
C ASP A 442 10.85 18.19 6.02
N MET A 443 11.78 17.29 5.69
CA MET A 443 12.47 16.42 6.64
C MET A 443 13.91 16.18 6.17
N ASN A 444 14.86 16.30 7.09
CA ASN A 444 16.27 15.99 6.89
C ASN A 444 16.60 14.67 7.59
N LEU A 445 17.24 13.72 6.88
CA LEU A 445 17.68 12.45 7.44
C LEU A 445 19.17 12.21 7.17
N THR A 446 19.89 11.80 8.21
CA THR A 446 21.26 11.29 8.10
C THR A 446 21.23 9.80 7.76
N PRO A 447 22.33 9.25 7.20
CA PRO A 447 22.53 7.81 7.10
C PRO A 447 22.25 7.11 8.43
N ARG A 448 22.72 7.67 9.55
CA ARG A 448 22.57 7.06 10.87
C ARG A 448 21.10 7.02 11.35
N LEU A 449 20.32 8.09 11.14
CA LEU A 449 18.87 8.07 11.43
C LEU A 449 18.15 7.00 10.59
N VAL A 450 18.49 6.88 9.31
CA VAL A 450 17.91 5.83 8.45
C VAL A 450 18.35 4.44 8.92
N ALA A 451 19.60 4.25 9.36
CA ALA A 451 20.03 2.99 9.95
C ALA A 451 19.17 2.60 11.16
N LYS A 452 18.86 3.53 12.08
CA LYS A 452 17.96 3.27 13.22
C LYS A 452 16.58 2.78 12.78
N LEU A 453 16.00 3.43 11.76
CA LEU A 453 14.70 3.10 11.18
C LEU A 453 14.68 1.72 10.50
N LEU A 454 15.80 1.30 9.90
CA LEU A 454 15.89 0.01 9.19
C LEU A 454 16.17 -1.17 10.10
N THR A 455 16.81 -0.97 11.24
CA THR A 455 17.28 -2.07 12.11
C THR A 455 16.44 -2.25 13.37
N GLN A 456 15.19 -1.77 13.38
CA GLN A 456 14.28 -1.87 14.54
C GLN A 456 14.91 -1.35 15.85
N SER A 457 15.66 -0.24 15.77
CA SER A 457 16.40 0.28 16.93
C SER A 457 15.59 1.25 17.79
N TYR A 458 14.45 1.73 17.31
CA TYR A 458 13.52 2.50 18.13
C TYR A 458 12.67 1.58 19.00
N ARG A 459 12.37 2.00 20.23
CA ARG A 459 11.63 1.15 21.18
C ARG A 459 10.20 0.84 20.76
N TYR A 460 9.58 1.69 19.94
CA TYR A 460 8.28 1.43 19.33
C TYR A 460 8.37 0.80 17.93
N ALA A 461 9.55 0.41 17.45
CA ALA A 461 9.73 -0.36 16.19
C ALA A 461 9.66 -1.88 16.40
N VAL A 462 9.37 -2.28 17.64
CA VAL A 462 9.19 -3.65 18.13
C VAL A 462 8.01 -3.68 19.10
N ASN A 463 7.51 -4.86 19.40
CA ASN A 463 6.38 -5.02 20.30
C ASN A 463 6.76 -4.74 21.76
N PRO A 464 5.80 -4.28 22.59
CA PRO A 464 6.05 -4.01 23.99
C PRO A 464 6.62 -5.21 24.74
N GLY A 465 7.66 -4.97 25.53
CA GLY A 465 8.31 -6.00 26.34
C GLY A 465 9.46 -6.74 25.63
N ASP A 466 9.80 -6.33 24.40
CA ASP A 466 11.00 -6.79 23.71
C ASP A 466 12.27 -6.41 24.51
N PRO A 467 13.07 -7.40 24.96
CA PRO A 467 14.26 -7.16 25.75
C PRO A 467 15.48 -6.76 24.92
N ASP A 468 15.45 -6.91 23.60
CA ASP A 468 16.63 -6.69 22.76
C ASP A 468 16.89 -5.20 22.57
N VAL A 469 15.85 -4.38 22.41
CA VAL A 469 16.02 -2.94 22.20
C VAL A 469 16.49 -2.25 23.50
N PRO A 470 17.66 -1.58 23.49
CA PRO A 470 18.18 -0.89 24.66
C PRO A 470 17.21 0.17 25.22
N ALA A 471 17.04 0.21 26.54
CA ALA A 471 16.15 1.16 27.20
C ALA A 471 16.53 2.64 26.99
N ALA A 472 17.82 2.90 26.72
CA ALA A 472 18.34 4.24 26.41
C ALA A 472 18.00 4.70 24.98
N ASN A 473 17.59 3.80 24.09
CA ASN A 473 17.22 4.19 22.74
C ASN A 473 15.95 5.07 22.75
N PRO A 474 15.83 6.01 21.79
CA PRO A 474 14.62 6.81 21.64
C PRO A 474 13.39 5.93 21.40
N LEU A 475 12.23 6.46 21.75
CA LEU A 475 10.96 5.79 21.59
C LEU A 475 10.62 5.60 20.10
N ASP A 476 10.76 6.67 19.33
CA ASP A 476 10.54 6.75 17.89
C ASP A 476 11.38 7.91 17.29
N LEU A 477 11.24 8.14 15.98
CA LEU A 477 11.95 9.20 15.26
C LEU A 477 11.70 10.59 15.86
N THR A 478 10.48 10.87 16.34
CA THR A 478 10.08 12.20 16.85
C THR A 478 10.56 12.47 18.28
N SER A 479 10.94 11.42 18.99
CA SER A 479 11.64 11.51 20.28
C SER A 479 13.17 11.46 20.16
N ASP A 480 13.71 11.21 18.96
CA ASP A 480 15.15 11.07 18.76
C ASP A 480 15.84 12.45 18.82
N PRO A 481 16.76 12.68 19.78
CA PRO A 481 17.45 13.96 19.90
C PRO A 481 18.30 14.30 18.66
N GLU A 482 18.86 13.32 17.95
CA GLU A 482 19.57 13.55 16.68
C GLU A 482 18.59 14.09 15.62
N PHE A 483 17.40 13.50 15.52
CA PHE A 483 16.38 13.94 14.58
C PHE A 483 15.86 15.33 14.90
N LEU A 484 15.56 15.62 16.17
CA LEU A 484 15.03 16.90 16.62
C LEU A 484 16.04 18.05 16.49
N GLU A 485 17.35 17.77 16.58
CA GLU A 485 18.40 18.76 16.27
C GLU A 485 18.36 19.17 14.80
N LEU A 486 18.12 18.23 13.89
CA LEU A 486 18.11 18.45 12.44
C LEU A 486 16.76 18.94 11.91
N ASN A 487 15.68 18.66 12.65
CA ASN A 487 14.29 18.93 12.28
C ASN A 487 13.55 19.62 13.44
N PRO A 488 13.93 20.86 13.80
CA PRO A 488 13.35 21.56 14.95
C PRO A 488 11.84 21.79 14.84
N GLN A 489 11.27 21.75 13.62
CA GLN A 489 9.83 21.85 13.38
C GLN A 489 8.99 20.73 14.02
N PHE A 490 9.62 19.65 14.49
CA PHE A 490 8.95 18.54 15.19
C PHE A 490 8.95 18.65 16.72
N LYS A 491 9.72 19.57 17.32
CA LYS A 491 9.98 19.59 18.79
C LYS A 491 8.74 19.79 19.67
N ASP A 492 7.78 20.58 19.20
CA ASP A 492 6.57 20.93 19.97
C ASP A 492 5.33 20.16 19.48
N LEU A 493 5.54 19.10 18.69
CA LEU A 493 4.49 18.25 18.14
C LEU A 493 4.42 16.92 18.88
N TYR A 494 3.26 16.29 18.82
CA TYR A 494 3.01 14.98 19.40
C TYR A 494 2.24 14.11 18.41
N PHE A 495 2.80 12.95 18.10
CA PHE A 495 2.22 11.99 17.15
C PHE A 495 1.69 10.78 17.93
N PRO A 496 0.37 10.67 18.19
CA PRO A 496 -0.18 9.57 18.97
C PRO A 496 0.11 8.20 18.36
N SER A 497 0.09 8.12 17.03
CA SER A 497 0.40 6.90 16.28
C SER A 497 1.89 6.61 16.16
N ARG A 498 2.76 7.48 16.71
CA ARG A 498 4.24 7.39 16.66
C ARG A 498 4.79 7.38 15.23
N ILE A 499 6.11 7.49 15.11
CA ILE A 499 6.82 7.30 13.82
C ILE A 499 8.05 6.40 14.03
N PRO A 500 7.84 5.11 14.31
CA PRO A 500 8.91 4.24 14.81
C PRO A 500 9.78 3.62 13.71
N ASP A 501 9.23 3.38 12.52
CA ASP A 501 9.92 2.69 11.44
C ASP A 501 9.41 3.12 10.05
N LEU A 502 9.93 2.44 9.02
CA LEU A 502 9.58 2.66 7.62
C LEU A 502 8.71 1.51 7.12
N LEU A 503 7.75 1.82 6.24
CA LEU A 503 7.18 0.81 5.35
C LEU A 503 8.25 0.38 4.35
N LEU A 504 8.72 -0.86 4.50
CA LEU A 504 9.82 -1.41 3.72
C LEU A 504 9.28 -2.45 2.73
N PRO A 505 9.70 -2.42 1.45
CA PRO A 505 9.33 -3.45 0.49
C PRO A 505 10.06 -4.76 0.77
N THR A 506 9.37 -5.88 0.54
CA THR A 506 9.96 -7.22 0.54
C THR A 506 10.77 -7.47 -0.74
N GLY A 507 11.68 -8.46 -0.66
CA GLY A 507 12.41 -8.98 -1.80
C GLY A 507 13.71 -8.25 -2.10
N ASP A 508 14.57 -8.92 -2.86
CA ASP A 508 15.88 -8.39 -3.22
C ASP A 508 15.76 -7.33 -4.32
N SER A 509 16.50 -6.22 -4.16
CA SER A 509 16.60 -5.16 -5.15
C SER A 509 17.99 -4.51 -5.13
N ASP A 510 18.38 -4.00 -6.29
CA ASP A 510 19.60 -3.19 -6.40
C ASP A 510 19.46 -1.86 -5.66
N ALA A 511 18.23 -1.36 -5.53
CA ALA A 511 17.93 -0.14 -4.79
C ALA A 511 18.17 -0.30 -3.29
N ALA A 512 17.81 -1.45 -2.70
CA ALA A 512 18.15 -1.75 -1.31
C ALA A 512 19.67 -1.84 -1.12
N LEU A 513 20.40 -2.45 -2.06
CA LEU A 513 21.86 -2.45 -2.03
C LEU A 513 22.45 -1.04 -2.04
N LEU A 514 21.91 -0.12 -2.86
CA LEU A 514 22.32 1.29 -2.85
C LEU A 514 22.11 1.96 -1.48
N VAL A 515 21.03 1.63 -0.76
CA VAL A 515 20.82 2.12 0.62
C VAL A 515 21.94 1.64 1.53
N TRP A 516 22.25 0.34 1.53
CA TRP A 516 23.30 -0.17 2.41
C TRP A 516 24.69 0.36 2.06
N ILE A 517 25.00 0.57 0.78
CA ILE A 517 26.24 1.25 0.35
C ILE A 517 26.29 2.67 0.90
N TRP A 518 25.19 3.43 0.78
CA TRP A 518 25.10 4.79 1.33
C TRP A 518 25.30 4.81 2.85
N LEU A 519 24.62 3.93 3.57
CA LEU A 519 24.75 3.80 5.03
C LEU A 519 26.19 3.48 5.46
N LEU A 520 26.83 2.51 4.80
CA LEU A 520 28.20 2.11 5.14
C LEU A 520 29.27 3.11 4.70
N SER A 521 28.94 4.03 3.79
CA SER A 521 29.83 5.13 3.38
C SER A 521 29.95 6.23 4.43
N ASP A 522 28.98 6.32 5.35
CA ASP A 522 28.96 7.28 6.44
C ASP A 522 29.59 6.69 7.72
N PRO A 523 30.62 7.32 8.30
CA PRO A 523 31.32 6.76 9.46
C PRO A 523 30.43 6.55 10.69
N ASP A 524 29.47 7.45 10.95
CA ASP A 524 28.62 7.38 12.13
C ASP A 524 27.57 6.27 11.99
N ALA A 525 26.98 6.12 10.81
CA ALA A 525 26.06 5.03 10.51
C ALA A 525 26.78 3.68 10.46
N ALA A 526 27.97 3.60 9.86
CA ALA A 526 28.77 2.37 9.83
C ALA A 526 29.21 1.93 11.23
N ALA A 527 29.53 2.87 12.13
CA ALA A 527 29.83 2.58 13.53
C ALA A 527 28.57 2.08 14.27
N PHE A 528 27.43 2.74 14.08
CA PHE A 528 26.15 2.34 14.66
C PHE A 528 25.76 0.90 14.25
N LEU A 529 25.82 0.57 12.96
CA LEU A 529 25.50 -0.77 12.44
C LEU A 529 26.42 -1.87 12.98
N LYS A 530 27.60 -1.52 13.48
CA LYS A 530 28.55 -2.43 14.14
C LYS A 530 28.34 -2.56 15.66
N GLY A 531 27.32 -1.89 16.21
CA GLY A 531 27.02 -1.94 17.64
C GLY A 531 27.68 -0.85 18.48
N ALA A 532 28.29 0.16 17.87
CA ALA A 532 28.87 1.26 18.64
C ALA A 532 27.77 2.07 19.34
N VAL A 533 27.93 2.28 20.65
CA VAL A 533 27.08 3.20 21.41
C VAL A 533 27.49 4.63 21.10
N SER A 534 26.51 5.46 20.79
CA SER A 534 26.69 6.88 20.53
C SER A 534 27.26 7.62 21.74
N PRO A 535 28.41 8.32 21.60
CA PRO A 535 28.94 9.13 22.70
C PRO A 535 28.04 10.31 23.08
N LYS A 536 27.30 10.87 22.11
CA LYS A 536 26.48 12.07 22.29
C LYS A 536 25.05 11.76 22.74
N TRP A 537 24.43 10.75 22.13
CA TRP A 537 23.01 10.44 22.33
C TRP A 537 22.76 9.14 23.08
N HIS A 538 23.81 8.36 23.38
CA HIS A 538 23.79 7.13 24.17
C HIS A 538 22.89 5.99 23.64
N ASP A 539 22.45 6.09 22.40
CA ASP A 539 21.71 5.09 21.64
C ASP A 539 22.64 4.12 20.89
N SER A 540 22.16 2.91 20.63
CA SER A 540 22.87 1.88 19.85
C SER A 540 21.91 1.06 18.98
N VAL A 541 22.45 0.30 18.02
CA VAL A 541 21.64 -0.60 17.20
C VAL A 541 20.95 -1.67 18.05
N ASN A 542 19.76 -2.11 17.64
CA ASN A 542 19.13 -3.30 18.20
C ASN A 542 20.10 -4.51 18.10
N PRO A 543 20.52 -5.13 19.21
CA PRO A 543 21.37 -6.32 19.23
C PRO A 543 20.85 -7.49 18.40
N ALA A 544 19.54 -7.63 18.20
CA ALA A 544 18.98 -8.64 17.29
C ALA A 544 19.56 -8.52 15.87
N PHE A 545 19.83 -7.29 15.41
CA PHE A 545 20.48 -7.03 14.12
C PHE A 545 21.93 -7.54 14.06
N LEU A 546 22.62 -7.67 15.20
CA LEU A 546 24.01 -8.10 15.24
C LEU A 546 24.18 -9.62 15.20
N ARG A 547 23.15 -10.39 15.58
CA ARG A 547 23.23 -11.85 15.79
C ARG A 547 23.57 -12.62 14.51
N ASP A 548 23.05 -12.17 13.37
CA ASP A 548 23.14 -12.91 12.10
C ASP A 548 24.20 -12.34 11.13
N GLY A 549 25.14 -11.54 11.62
CA GLY A 549 26.18 -10.96 10.76
C GLY A 549 25.64 -9.91 9.78
N LEU A 550 24.54 -9.22 10.13
CA LEU A 550 23.85 -8.29 9.24
C LEU A 550 24.52 -6.90 9.16
N GLN A 551 25.76 -6.74 9.64
CA GLN A 551 26.46 -5.46 9.62
C GLN A 551 27.01 -5.07 8.23
N GLY A 552 26.84 -5.95 7.23
CA GLY A 552 27.35 -5.79 5.87
C GLY A 552 26.34 -5.25 4.86
N LEU A 553 26.62 -5.53 3.58
CA LEU A 553 25.76 -5.16 2.45
C LEU A 553 24.63 -6.18 2.27
N HIS A 554 23.41 -5.69 2.08
CA HIS A 554 22.24 -6.51 1.79
C HIS A 554 21.54 -6.04 0.52
N ALA A 555 20.80 -6.94 -0.13
CA ALA A 555 19.93 -6.59 -1.25
C ALA A 555 18.47 -6.40 -0.82
N ASN A 556 18.17 -6.45 0.48
CA ASN A 556 16.83 -6.31 1.04
C ASN A 556 16.88 -5.57 2.39
N TYR A 557 15.76 -5.54 3.11
CA TYR A 557 15.66 -4.91 4.44
C TYR A 557 15.34 -5.98 5.49
N PRO A 558 16.36 -6.62 6.10
CA PRO A 558 16.12 -7.65 7.09
C PRO A 558 15.48 -7.06 8.35
N LYS A 559 14.45 -7.74 8.88
CA LYS A 559 13.86 -7.51 10.21
C LYS A 559 14.10 -8.77 11.06
N PRO A 560 15.31 -8.92 11.64
CA PRO A 560 15.74 -10.16 12.31
C PRO A 560 15.16 -10.32 13.71
N ASP A 561 14.58 -9.27 14.28
CA ASP A 561 13.97 -9.32 15.61
C ASP A 561 12.60 -10.01 15.53
N ASP A 562 12.57 -11.27 15.93
CA ASP A 562 11.40 -12.16 15.88
C ASP A 562 10.59 -12.18 17.19
N TYR A 563 10.81 -11.21 18.08
CA TYR A 563 10.06 -11.11 19.33
C TYR A 563 8.54 -11.13 19.08
N CYS A 564 7.85 -11.89 19.93
CA CYS A 564 6.39 -11.94 19.96
C CYS A 564 5.87 -11.72 21.38
N GLN A 565 5.00 -10.73 21.52
CA GLN A 565 4.23 -10.53 22.73
C GLN A 565 3.24 -11.68 22.88
N LYS A 566 3.24 -12.31 24.05
CA LYS A 566 2.40 -13.47 24.38
C LYS A 566 1.14 -13.02 25.12
N PHE A 567 0.03 -13.73 24.87
CA PHE A 567 -1.27 -13.50 25.54
C PHE A 567 -1.84 -14.81 26.13
N PRO A 568 -1.13 -15.51 27.03
CA PRO A 568 -1.51 -16.84 27.50
C PRO A 568 -2.85 -16.88 28.25
N ASP A 569 -3.25 -15.76 28.87
CA ASP A 569 -4.46 -15.64 29.69
C ASP A 569 -5.61 -14.90 28.97
N ASP A 570 -5.48 -14.61 27.67
CA ASP A 570 -6.56 -13.96 26.93
C ASP A 570 -7.73 -14.96 26.72
N PRO A 571 -8.93 -14.70 27.29
CA PRO A 571 -10.05 -15.64 27.25
C PRO A 571 -10.61 -15.86 25.85
N THR A 572 -10.22 -15.04 24.88
CA THR A 572 -10.64 -15.16 23.48
C THR A 572 -9.66 -15.96 22.63
N GLY A 573 -8.58 -16.48 23.22
CA GLY A 573 -7.57 -17.29 22.53
C GLY A 573 -6.74 -16.48 21.54
N ARG A 574 -6.45 -15.22 21.87
CA ARG A 574 -5.64 -14.32 21.04
C ARG A 574 -4.26 -14.94 20.74
N PRO A 575 -3.83 -14.99 19.47
CA PRO A 575 -2.51 -15.50 19.12
C PRO A 575 -1.41 -14.54 19.58
N ASP A 576 -0.19 -15.06 19.59
CA ASP A 576 0.99 -14.22 19.77
C ASP A 576 1.02 -13.09 18.74
N TRP A 577 1.45 -11.90 19.18
CA TRP A 577 1.61 -10.75 18.32
C TRP A 577 3.09 -10.52 18.10
N CYS A 578 3.57 -10.81 16.88
CA CYS A 578 4.99 -10.74 16.56
C CYS A 578 5.38 -9.40 15.94
N ASN A 579 6.67 -9.05 15.98
CA ASN A 579 7.16 -7.80 15.40
C ASN A 579 6.78 -7.63 13.92
N LEU A 580 6.73 -8.72 13.14
CA LEU A 580 6.29 -8.67 11.74
C LEU A 580 4.77 -8.50 11.56
N ASP A 581 3.96 -8.73 12.60
CA ASP A 581 2.53 -8.42 12.57
C ASP A 581 2.28 -6.93 12.80
N SER A 582 2.98 -6.32 13.75
CA SER A 582 2.87 -4.89 14.09
C SER A 582 3.65 -3.98 13.15
N HIS A 583 4.77 -4.45 12.61
CA HIS A 583 5.67 -3.71 11.71
C HIS A 583 5.94 -4.50 10.43
N PRO A 584 4.91 -4.79 9.61
CA PRO A 584 5.04 -5.65 8.45
C PRO A 584 5.87 -5.02 7.33
N LEU A 585 6.38 -5.87 6.45
CA LEU A 585 6.91 -5.46 5.17
C LEU A 585 5.76 -5.32 4.15
N SER A 586 5.89 -4.38 3.23
CA SER A 586 5.02 -4.24 2.06
C SER A 586 5.49 -5.16 0.91
N ASN A 587 4.61 -5.52 -0.01
CA ASN A 587 4.99 -6.41 -1.12
C ASN A 587 5.81 -5.69 -2.21
N THR A 588 5.65 -4.37 -2.34
CA THR A 588 6.29 -3.55 -3.39
C THR A 588 6.51 -2.12 -2.90
N MET A 589 7.42 -1.38 -3.55
CA MET A 589 7.63 0.05 -3.27
C MET A 589 6.38 0.88 -3.55
N ARG A 590 5.58 0.49 -4.55
CA ARG A 590 4.29 1.09 -4.90
C ARG A 590 3.25 0.89 -3.80
N GLU A 591 3.16 -0.32 -3.24
CA GLU A 591 2.27 -0.58 -2.11
C GLU A 591 2.69 0.24 -0.89
N ALA A 592 3.99 0.31 -0.58
CA ALA A 592 4.52 1.14 0.50
C ALA A 592 4.12 2.62 0.32
N ALA A 593 4.30 3.18 -0.88
CA ALA A 593 3.93 4.56 -1.18
C ALA A 593 2.42 4.80 -1.06
N ARG A 594 1.61 3.90 -1.62
CA ARG A 594 0.14 4.00 -1.54
C ARG A 594 -0.35 3.90 -0.10
N ALA A 595 0.21 2.99 0.69
CA ALA A 595 -0.12 2.83 2.10
C ALA A 595 0.23 4.10 2.90
N ALA A 596 1.45 4.64 2.73
CA ALA A 596 1.85 5.90 3.35
C ALA A 596 0.90 7.05 2.99
N ALA A 597 0.52 7.20 1.73
CA ALA A 597 -0.40 8.25 1.27
C ALA A 597 -1.83 8.12 1.84
N ARG A 598 -2.20 6.94 2.33
CA ARG A 598 -3.49 6.70 2.99
C ARG A 598 -3.41 6.78 4.51
N GLY A 599 -2.22 6.98 5.09
CA GLY A 599 -1.99 6.88 6.54
C GLY A 599 -1.98 5.44 7.05
N ASP A 600 -1.80 4.47 6.16
CA ASP A 600 -1.94 3.05 6.45
C ASP A 600 -0.58 2.43 6.80
N THR A 601 -0.43 1.94 8.04
CA THR A 601 0.82 1.33 8.53
C THR A 601 0.96 -0.14 8.12
N LEU A 602 -0.04 -0.73 7.46
CA LEU A 602 -0.14 -2.16 7.15
C LEU A 602 -0.20 -3.10 8.38
N ALA A 603 -0.01 -2.56 9.59
CA ALA A 603 0.04 -3.29 10.85
C ALA A 603 -1.23 -4.09 11.13
N LYS A 604 -1.05 -5.33 11.55
CA LYS A 604 -2.10 -6.22 12.08
C LYS A 604 -2.14 -6.11 13.58
N SER A 605 -2.89 -5.13 14.08
CA SER A 605 -3.01 -4.84 15.52
C SER A 605 -4.41 -5.11 16.09
N VAL A 606 -5.41 -5.39 15.24
CA VAL A 606 -6.80 -5.55 15.67
C VAL A 606 -7.14 -7.03 15.79
N TRP A 607 -7.26 -7.55 17.01
CA TRP A 607 -7.71 -8.91 17.24
C TRP A 607 -9.23 -9.02 17.07
N ASP A 608 -9.68 -9.85 16.12
CA ASP A 608 -11.10 -10.15 15.89
C ASP A 608 -11.41 -11.62 16.21
N ALA A 609 -11.86 -11.82 17.45
CA ALA A 609 -12.30 -13.13 17.96
C ALA A 609 -13.60 -13.63 17.33
N THR A 610 -14.36 -12.78 16.61
CA THR A 610 -15.65 -13.16 16.01
C THR A 610 -15.49 -13.88 14.67
N THR A 611 -14.31 -13.74 14.04
CA THR A 611 -13.97 -14.50 12.83
C THR A 611 -13.72 -15.97 13.14
N THR A 612 -13.93 -16.86 12.17
CA THR A 612 -13.72 -18.32 12.34
C THR A 612 -12.73 -18.84 11.29
N PRO A 613 -11.48 -19.18 11.67
CA PRO A 613 -10.89 -18.97 13.00
C PRO A 613 -10.69 -17.48 13.31
N GLY A 614 -10.57 -17.14 14.60
CA GLY A 614 -10.26 -15.78 15.05
C GLY A 614 -8.97 -15.30 14.39
N SER A 615 -8.88 -14.01 14.08
CA SER A 615 -7.74 -13.50 13.29
C SER A 615 -7.31 -12.08 13.68
N LEU A 616 -6.00 -11.85 13.63
CA LEU A 616 -5.44 -10.50 13.66
C LEU A 616 -5.72 -9.81 12.32
N LYS A 617 -6.52 -8.76 12.39
CA LYS A 617 -6.87 -7.87 11.28
C LYS A 617 -5.94 -6.66 11.28
N LYS A 618 -5.83 -6.09 10.10
CA LYS A 618 -5.16 -4.83 9.85
C LYS A 618 -5.90 -3.69 10.55
N GLY A 619 -5.16 -2.79 11.19
CA GLY A 619 -5.71 -1.57 11.77
C GLY A 619 -6.29 -0.62 10.71
N PRO A 620 -7.25 0.24 11.05
CA PRO A 620 -7.72 1.27 10.13
C PRO A 620 -6.56 2.24 9.79
N PRO A 621 -6.52 2.79 8.56
CA PRO A 621 -5.57 3.85 8.24
C PRO A 621 -5.70 5.03 9.21
N GLN A 622 -4.58 5.68 9.51
CA GLN A 622 -4.53 6.92 10.27
C GLN A 622 -5.38 7.98 9.57
N ALA A 623 -6.27 8.58 10.35
CA ALA A 623 -7.23 9.54 9.84
C ALA A 623 -6.54 10.83 9.36
N GLN A 624 -7.14 11.54 8.40
CA GLN A 624 -6.55 12.78 7.86
C GLN A 624 -6.34 13.82 8.97
N GLY A 625 -5.20 14.46 8.98
CA GLY A 625 -4.73 15.35 10.03
C GLY A 625 -3.98 14.65 11.18
N LEU A 626 -4.06 13.31 11.26
CA LEU A 626 -3.36 12.49 12.27
C LEU A 626 -2.26 11.61 11.65
N ARG A 627 -1.92 11.81 10.37
CA ARG A 627 -0.99 10.92 9.67
C ARG A 627 0.46 11.15 10.10
N GLY A 628 1.20 10.06 10.22
CA GLY A 628 2.59 9.98 10.62
C GLY A 628 3.29 8.77 9.99
N VAL A 629 3.12 8.55 8.68
CA VAL A 629 3.63 7.35 7.99
C VAL A 629 4.75 7.68 7.03
N MET A 630 5.79 6.83 7.04
CA MET A 630 6.97 6.93 6.19
C MET A 630 7.18 5.63 5.42
N ALA A 631 7.71 5.72 4.20
CA ALA A 631 7.93 4.57 3.32
C ALA A 631 9.23 4.70 2.53
N VAL A 632 9.89 3.56 2.30
CA VAL A 632 10.92 3.44 1.28
C VAL A 632 10.24 3.16 -0.06
N THR A 633 10.41 4.06 -1.02
CA THR A 633 9.78 3.92 -2.33
C THR A 633 10.59 4.57 -3.44
N THR A 634 10.16 4.44 -4.69
CA THR A 634 10.79 5.16 -5.80
C THR A 634 10.28 6.61 -5.86
N THR A 635 11.14 7.50 -6.34
CA THR A 635 10.81 8.89 -6.67
C THR A 635 9.56 9.03 -7.55
N ALA A 636 9.35 8.13 -8.50
CA ALA A 636 8.15 8.11 -9.34
C ALA A 636 6.88 7.71 -8.58
N GLN A 637 6.96 6.71 -7.68
CA GLN A 637 5.82 6.34 -6.85
C GLN A 637 5.51 7.40 -5.78
N ALA A 638 6.55 8.05 -5.22
CA ALA A 638 6.37 9.19 -4.33
C ALA A 638 5.63 10.34 -5.02
N ALA A 639 6.02 10.69 -6.26
CA ALA A 639 5.32 11.70 -7.06
C ALA A 639 3.88 11.27 -7.39
N ARG A 640 3.68 10.03 -7.83
CA ARG A 640 2.36 9.47 -8.17
C ARG A 640 1.38 9.50 -7.00
N TYR A 641 1.83 9.21 -5.78
CA TYR A 641 1.00 9.28 -4.57
C TYR A 641 1.16 10.58 -3.79
N GLY A 642 1.73 11.61 -4.43
CA GLY A 642 1.80 12.97 -3.89
C GLY A 642 2.45 13.04 -2.52
N LEU A 643 3.46 12.22 -2.24
CA LEU A 643 4.15 12.17 -0.95
C LEU A 643 5.25 13.22 -0.87
N SER A 644 5.49 13.75 0.33
CA SER A 644 6.71 14.52 0.60
C SER A 644 7.92 13.57 0.57
N THR A 645 9.09 14.07 0.16
CA THR A 645 10.33 13.27 0.13
C THR A 645 11.37 13.87 1.06
N ALA A 646 11.98 13.05 1.91
CA ALA A 646 13.03 13.53 2.81
C ALA A 646 14.29 13.94 2.02
N ARG A 647 14.95 15.00 2.50
CA ARG A 647 16.30 15.35 2.08
C ARG A 647 17.29 14.45 2.79
N LEU A 648 18.10 13.76 2.01
CA LEU A 648 19.10 12.83 2.53
C LEU A 648 20.47 13.47 2.52
N ARG A 649 21.25 13.25 3.57
CA ARG A 649 22.63 13.72 3.63
C ARG A 649 23.49 12.94 2.64
N ASN A 650 24.10 13.61 1.66
CA ASN A 650 25.07 12.99 0.74
C ASN A 650 26.47 12.94 1.36
N SER A 651 27.43 12.28 0.70
CA SER A 651 28.83 12.19 1.17
C SER A 651 29.61 13.51 1.11
N ALA A 652 29.03 14.58 0.53
CA ALA A 652 29.52 15.94 0.64
C ALA A 652 29.01 16.66 1.92
N GLY A 653 28.12 16.03 2.69
CA GLY A 653 27.56 16.55 3.93
C GLY A 653 26.29 17.38 3.75
N GLU A 654 25.76 17.49 2.52
CA GLU A 654 24.60 18.32 2.16
C GLU A 654 23.29 17.52 2.22
N PHE A 655 22.21 18.13 2.71
CA PHE A 655 20.87 17.55 2.66
C PHE A 655 20.21 17.85 1.32
N VAL A 656 20.06 16.82 0.47
CA VAL A 656 19.62 16.97 -0.92
C VAL A 656 18.27 16.26 -1.12
N ALA A 657 17.32 16.93 -1.78
CA ALA A 657 16.05 16.35 -2.22
C ALA A 657 16.20 15.62 -3.57
N PRO A 658 15.38 14.60 -3.88
CA PRO A 658 15.48 13.83 -5.12
C PRO A 658 14.88 14.57 -6.34
N THR A 659 15.39 15.76 -6.64
CA THR A 659 14.97 16.53 -7.83
C THR A 659 15.65 16.00 -9.09
N ASN A 660 15.08 16.27 -10.27
CA ASN A 660 15.70 15.89 -11.56
C ASN A 660 17.16 16.38 -11.66
N ALA A 661 17.43 17.61 -11.21
CA ALA A 661 18.78 18.17 -11.22
C ALA A 661 19.74 17.40 -10.28
N ALA A 662 19.28 17.02 -9.09
CA ALA A 662 20.09 16.28 -8.13
C ALA A 662 20.36 14.83 -8.58
N LEU A 663 19.36 14.17 -9.19
CA LEU A 663 19.51 12.84 -9.78
C LEU A 663 20.49 12.87 -10.96
N LEU A 664 20.39 13.85 -11.86
CA LEU A 664 21.32 13.99 -12.98
C LEU A 664 22.74 14.34 -12.54
N THR A 665 22.89 15.13 -11.47
CA THR A 665 24.20 15.40 -10.86
C THR A 665 24.87 14.12 -10.38
N SER A 666 24.14 13.25 -9.67
CA SER A 666 24.67 11.95 -9.24
C SER A 666 24.94 10.99 -10.41
N ALA A 667 24.06 10.97 -11.42
CA ALA A 667 24.25 10.15 -12.62
C ALA A 667 25.47 10.61 -13.45
N ALA A 668 25.79 11.91 -13.46
CA ALA A 668 26.98 12.45 -14.11
C ALA A 668 28.28 12.08 -13.37
N ALA A 669 28.20 11.89 -12.05
CA ALA A 669 29.30 11.41 -11.21
C ALA A 669 29.36 9.88 -11.07
N ALA A 670 28.62 9.13 -11.90
CA ALA A 670 28.59 7.68 -11.86
C ALA A 670 29.97 7.05 -12.16
N VAL A 671 30.20 5.88 -11.57
CA VAL A 671 31.46 5.13 -11.68
C VAL A 671 31.29 3.88 -12.55
N PRO A 672 32.34 3.37 -13.23
CA PRO A 672 32.25 2.14 -14.00
C PRO A 672 31.91 0.93 -13.13
N SER A 673 30.99 0.09 -13.60
CA SER A 673 30.57 -1.16 -12.90
C SER A 673 31.57 -2.32 -13.02
N GLY A 674 32.58 -2.19 -13.88
CA GLY A 674 33.43 -3.29 -14.33
C GLY A 674 32.85 -4.10 -15.50
N VAL A 675 31.62 -3.81 -15.94
CA VAL A 675 31.04 -4.27 -17.21
C VAL A 675 31.08 -3.12 -18.22
N ALA A 676 31.43 -3.43 -19.47
CA ALA A 676 31.56 -2.43 -20.52
C ALA A 676 30.27 -1.60 -20.68
N ASP A 677 30.43 -0.29 -20.83
CA ASP A 677 29.36 0.70 -21.06
C ASP A 677 28.28 0.80 -19.96
N VAL A 678 28.49 0.19 -18.79
CA VAL A 678 27.58 0.28 -17.64
C VAL A 678 28.19 1.08 -16.50
N MET A 679 27.54 2.20 -16.19
CA MET A 679 27.87 3.12 -15.10
C MET A 679 26.87 2.97 -13.95
N LEU A 680 27.35 3.05 -12.72
CA LEU A 680 26.53 3.01 -11.50
C LEU A 680 26.66 4.33 -10.76
N ALA A 681 25.52 4.90 -10.35
CA ALA A 681 25.57 6.01 -9.40
C ALA A 681 26.25 5.54 -8.11
N ASP A 682 27.18 6.34 -7.60
CA ASP A 682 27.97 6.01 -6.41
C ASP A 682 27.45 6.81 -5.20
N PRO A 683 26.81 6.16 -4.21
CA PRO A 683 26.37 6.83 -3.01
C PRO A 683 27.49 7.43 -2.17
N ALA A 684 28.74 6.98 -2.35
CA ALA A 684 29.93 7.53 -1.68
C ALA A 684 30.52 8.76 -2.41
N SER A 685 29.95 9.14 -3.55
CA SER A 685 30.41 10.28 -4.33
C SER A 685 30.26 11.60 -3.56
N LYS A 686 31.31 12.43 -3.61
CA LYS A 686 31.33 13.79 -3.03
C LYS A 686 30.82 14.86 -4.00
N ALA A 687 30.07 14.47 -5.03
CA ALA A 687 29.45 15.40 -5.96
C ALA A 687 28.44 16.30 -5.22
N LYS A 688 28.74 17.60 -5.14
CA LYS A 688 27.85 18.59 -4.52
C LYS A 688 26.51 18.65 -5.22
N GLY A 689 25.42 18.74 -4.46
CA GLY A 689 24.05 18.74 -4.96
C GLY A 689 23.56 17.40 -5.53
N GLY A 690 24.38 16.34 -5.49
CA GLY A 690 23.99 15.00 -5.89
C GLY A 690 23.09 14.33 -4.84
N TYR A 691 22.00 13.71 -5.30
CA TYR A 691 21.14 12.89 -4.44
C TYR A 691 21.75 11.49 -4.24
N PRO A 692 21.93 11.00 -2.99
CA PRO A 692 22.74 9.81 -2.72
C PRO A 692 22.12 8.49 -3.19
N LEU A 693 20.79 8.40 -3.29
CA LEU A 693 20.07 7.17 -3.67
C LEU A 693 19.57 7.21 -5.13
N THR A 694 20.37 7.82 -6.01
CA THR A 694 20.11 7.85 -7.46
C THR A 694 20.36 6.47 -8.07
N SER A 695 19.57 6.07 -9.05
CA SER A 695 19.76 4.84 -9.83
C SER A 695 19.60 5.11 -11.33
N ILE A 696 20.53 4.55 -12.11
CA ILE A 696 20.43 4.49 -13.56
C ILE A 696 19.85 3.11 -13.90
N THR A 697 18.65 3.08 -14.43
CA THR A 697 18.02 1.82 -14.88
C THR A 697 18.47 1.51 -16.30
N TYR A 698 18.98 0.30 -16.52
CA TYR A 698 19.37 -0.20 -17.84
C TYR A 698 18.35 -1.19 -18.36
N ALA A 699 18.00 -1.06 -19.64
CA ALA A 699 17.43 -2.15 -20.41
C ALA A 699 18.55 -3.06 -20.90
N ALA A 700 18.39 -4.37 -20.79
CA ALA A 700 19.45 -5.32 -21.13
C ALA A 700 18.89 -6.58 -21.81
N THR A 701 19.67 -7.15 -22.72
CA THR A 701 19.39 -8.43 -23.38
C THR A 701 20.68 -9.06 -23.90
N VAL A 702 20.60 -10.29 -24.42
CA VAL A 702 21.72 -10.95 -25.13
C VAL A 702 21.30 -11.15 -26.59
N PRO A 703 21.74 -10.29 -27.53
CA PRO A 703 21.26 -10.32 -28.91
C PRO A 703 21.43 -11.68 -29.61
N SER A 704 22.57 -12.35 -29.39
CA SER A 704 22.85 -13.67 -29.97
C SER A 704 21.87 -14.77 -29.54
N ALA A 705 21.11 -14.54 -28.45
CA ALA A 705 20.11 -15.45 -27.91
C ALA A 705 18.66 -15.06 -28.25
N LEU A 706 18.44 -13.95 -28.96
CA LEU A 706 17.12 -13.53 -29.43
C LEU A 706 16.83 -14.05 -30.85
N ASP A 707 15.56 -14.16 -31.22
CA ASP A 707 15.19 -14.18 -32.63
C ASP A 707 15.23 -12.77 -33.25
N ARG A 708 15.34 -12.71 -34.58
CA ARG A 708 15.46 -11.43 -35.31
C ARG A 708 14.25 -10.50 -35.12
N GLU A 709 13.05 -11.05 -35.00
CA GLU A 709 11.83 -10.22 -34.84
C GLU A 709 11.74 -9.65 -33.44
N SER A 710 12.10 -10.43 -32.40
CA SER A 710 12.25 -9.91 -31.04
C SER A 710 13.31 -8.80 -30.96
N GLY A 711 14.46 -8.99 -31.62
CA GLY A 711 15.50 -7.97 -31.73
C GLY A 711 15.00 -6.64 -32.29
N LYS A 712 14.26 -6.68 -33.42
CA LYS A 712 13.62 -5.51 -34.02
C LYS A 712 12.61 -4.85 -33.08
N SER A 713 11.74 -5.64 -32.44
CA SER A 713 10.72 -5.12 -31.51
C SER A 713 11.37 -4.40 -30.32
N TYR A 714 12.39 -5.00 -29.69
CA TYR A 714 13.09 -4.37 -28.57
C TYR A 714 13.87 -3.14 -29.00
N ALA A 715 14.50 -3.15 -30.17
CA ALA A 715 15.15 -1.96 -30.72
C ALA A 715 14.16 -0.81 -30.98
N ALA A 716 12.96 -1.11 -31.47
CA ALA A 716 11.90 -0.12 -31.65
C ALA A 716 11.43 0.48 -30.32
N LEU A 717 11.26 -0.35 -29.28
CA LEU A 717 10.95 0.11 -27.93
C LEU A 717 12.02 1.07 -27.42
N LEU A 718 13.30 0.71 -27.54
CA LEU A 718 14.40 1.55 -27.05
C LEU A 718 14.49 2.88 -27.82
N ARG A 719 14.22 2.88 -29.13
CA ARG A 719 14.15 4.13 -29.92
C ARG A 719 13.01 5.03 -29.49
N TYR A 720 11.82 4.48 -29.23
CA TYR A 720 10.70 5.24 -28.69
C TYR A 720 11.01 5.82 -27.31
N ALA A 721 11.58 4.99 -26.42
CA ALA A 721 11.99 5.38 -25.08
C ALA A 721 12.97 6.57 -25.11
N MET A 722 13.87 6.62 -26.10
CA MET A 722 14.81 7.73 -26.29
C MET A 722 14.26 8.86 -27.16
N GLY A 723 13.09 8.72 -27.78
CA GLY A 723 12.42 9.74 -28.58
C GLY A 723 11.32 10.43 -27.76
N ASP A 724 10.08 10.25 -28.19
CA ASP A 724 8.88 10.81 -27.55
C ASP A 724 8.75 10.39 -26.08
N GLY A 725 9.23 9.18 -25.73
CA GLY A 725 9.21 8.66 -24.37
C GLY A 725 10.00 9.47 -23.35
N GLN A 726 10.91 10.37 -23.79
CA GLN A 726 11.62 11.30 -22.90
C GLN A 726 10.87 12.61 -22.64
N THR A 727 9.68 12.80 -23.22
CA THR A 727 8.88 14.03 -23.02
C THR A 727 8.20 13.99 -21.65
N PRO A 728 8.51 14.87 -20.70
CA PRO A 728 7.85 14.88 -19.40
C PRO A 728 6.36 15.17 -19.51
N GLY A 729 5.54 14.46 -18.75
CA GLY A 729 4.11 14.77 -18.63
C GLY A 729 3.30 13.64 -18.02
N VAL A 730 1.98 13.84 -18.00
CA VAL A 730 1.01 12.94 -17.35
C VAL A 730 0.25 12.06 -18.34
N ALA A 731 0.32 12.34 -19.64
CA ALA A 731 -0.40 11.58 -20.65
C ALA A 731 0.28 10.24 -20.95
N ALA A 732 -0.48 9.27 -21.47
CA ALA A 732 0.09 8.04 -21.99
C ALA A 732 1.20 8.30 -23.04
N GLY A 733 2.33 7.63 -22.89
CA GLY A 733 3.52 7.78 -23.74
C GLY A 733 4.56 8.77 -23.25
N GLN A 734 4.22 9.62 -22.27
CA GLN A 734 5.15 10.60 -21.71
C GLN A 734 5.98 10.01 -20.56
N LEU A 735 7.09 10.67 -20.25
CA LEU A 735 7.93 10.37 -19.10
C LEU A 735 7.23 10.87 -17.83
N ALA A 736 6.93 9.94 -16.92
CA ALA A 736 6.27 10.27 -15.65
C ALA A 736 7.17 11.14 -14.74
N GLU A 737 6.52 11.93 -13.88
CA GLU A 737 7.20 12.64 -12.81
C GLU A 737 7.97 11.67 -11.88
N GLY A 738 9.09 12.13 -11.33
CA GLY A 738 10.04 11.31 -10.58
C GLY A 738 11.10 10.62 -11.44
N TYR A 739 10.99 10.69 -12.77
CA TYR A 739 12.09 10.36 -13.68
C TYR A 739 12.74 11.62 -14.24
N ALA A 740 14.07 11.66 -14.22
CA ALA A 740 14.82 12.72 -14.88
C ALA A 740 14.95 12.41 -16.38
N PRO A 741 14.62 13.37 -17.27
CA PRO A 741 14.88 13.23 -18.70
C PRO A 741 16.36 12.96 -18.95
N LEU A 742 16.66 11.96 -19.76
CA LEU A 742 18.02 11.54 -20.02
C LEU A 742 18.79 12.59 -20.82
N PRO A 743 20.05 12.91 -20.46
CA PRO A 743 20.93 13.70 -21.30
C PRO A 743 21.14 13.06 -22.67
N GLU A 744 21.35 13.89 -23.71
CA GLU A 744 21.48 13.42 -25.10
C GLU A 744 22.59 12.37 -25.28
N ALA A 745 23.69 12.48 -24.52
CA ALA A 745 24.76 11.49 -24.55
C ALA A 745 24.30 10.09 -24.09
N MET A 746 23.42 10.00 -23.09
CA MET A 746 22.83 8.72 -22.66
C MET A 746 21.82 8.22 -23.69
N ARG A 747 21.03 9.12 -24.28
CA ARG A 747 20.08 8.78 -25.35
C ARG A 747 20.78 8.18 -26.56
N GLU A 748 21.92 8.74 -26.95
CA GLU A 748 22.70 8.22 -28.08
C GLU A 748 23.32 6.84 -27.80
N ARG A 749 23.78 6.60 -26.57
CA ARG A 749 24.23 5.26 -26.16
C ARG A 749 23.11 4.23 -26.30
N THR A 750 21.89 4.59 -25.89
CA THR A 750 20.74 3.69 -26.04
C THR A 750 20.31 3.51 -27.49
N ARG A 751 20.38 4.54 -28.34
CA ARG A 751 20.16 4.39 -29.79
C ARG A 751 21.19 3.46 -30.44
N SER A 752 22.45 3.58 -30.02
CA SER A 752 23.53 2.69 -30.47
C SER A 752 23.32 1.25 -30.01
N ALA A 753 22.94 1.05 -28.74
CA ALA A 753 22.59 -0.27 -28.21
C ALA A 753 21.37 -0.88 -28.93
N ALA A 754 20.34 -0.08 -29.22
CA ALA A 754 19.18 -0.51 -30.00
C ALA A 754 19.57 -0.99 -31.40
N LYS A 755 20.46 -0.26 -32.09
CA LYS A 755 21.01 -0.69 -33.38
C LYS A 755 21.78 -2.01 -33.25
N LEU A 756 22.63 -2.14 -32.24
CA LEU A 756 23.40 -3.37 -32.00
C LEU A 756 22.49 -4.57 -31.74
N ILE A 757 21.43 -4.40 -30.93
CA ILE A 757 20.45 -5.43 -30.64
C ILE A 757 19.75 -5.88 -31.92
N GLU A 758 19.30 -4.95 -32.77
CA GLU A 758 18.65 -5.27 -34.04
C GLU A 758 19.59 -6.00 -35.01
N ASP A 759 20.83 -5.53 -35.16
CA ASP A 759 21.81 -6.09 -36.11
C ASP A 759 22.31 -7.48 -35.69
N ARG A 760 22.42 -7.74 -34.38
CA ARG A 760 23.03 -8.97 -33.83
C ARG A 760 22.02 -9.98 -33.32
N ALA A 761 20.72 -9.67 -33.36
CA ALA A 761 19.67 -10.60 -32.97
C ALA A 761 19.75 -11.92 -33.77
N GLY A 762 19.89 -13.03 -33.06
CA GLY A 762 19.98 -14.37 -33.63
C GLY A 762 21.27 -14.65 -34.41
N VAL A 763 22.27 -13.77 -34.30
CA VAL A 763 23.59 -13.96 -34.91
C VAL A 763 24.53 -14.52 -33.85
N PRO A 764 25.02 -15.76 -33.99
CA PRO A 764 26.01 -16.32 -33.07
C PRO A 764 27.26 -15.45 -32.99
N GLU A 765 27.78 -15.23 -31.79
CA GLU A 765 29.06 -14.56 -31.61
C GLU A 765 30.20 -15.54 -31.88
N THR A 766 31.18 -15.08 -32.67
CA THR A 766 32.43 -15.82 -32.85
C THR A 766 33.20 -15.84 -31.54
N VAL A 767 33.22 -17.00 -30.87
CA VAL A 767 34.07 -17.23 -29.72
C VAL A 767 35.49 -17.46 -30.22
N THR A 768 36.32 -16.42 -30.22
CA THR A 768 37.76 -16.62 -30.41
C THR A 768 38.26 -17.42 -29.21
N ALA A 769 38.70 -18.66 -29.43
CA ALA A 769 39.33 -19.45 -28.40
C ALA A 769 40.52 -18.65 -27.81
N PRO A 770 40.76 -18.66 -26.49
CA PRO A 770 41.98 -18.07 -25.97
C PRO A 770 43.15 -18.73 -26.68
N ALA A 771 44.07 -17.93 -27.22
CA ALA A 771 45.28 -18.43 -27.85
C ALA A 771 45.95 -19.37 -26.85
N VAL A 772 46.04 -20.66 -27.22
CA VAL A 772 46.87 -21.63 -26.51
C VAL A 772 48.27 -21.02 -26.48
N PRO A 773 48.87 -20.77 -25.29
CA PRO A 773 50.26 -20.35 -25.26
C PRO A 773 51.07 -21.41 -25.98
N ALA A 774 51.85 -21.00 -26.98
CA ALA A 774 52.71 -21.92 -27.73
C ALA A 774 53.52 -22.78 -26.74
N PRO A 775 53.63 -24.10 -26.95
CA PRO A 775 54.41 -24.94 -26.06
C PRO A 775 55.84 -24.41 -25.99
N ARG A 776 56.27 -24.01 -24.79
CA ARG A 776 57.69 -23.73 -24.53
C ARG A 776 58.49 -25.00 -24.79
N PRO A 777 59.66 -24.91 -25.42
CA PRO A 777 60.55 -26.06 -25.55
C PRO A 777 60.93 -26.58 -24.16
N SER A 778 60.67 -27.86 -23.96
CA SER A 778 61.00 -28.63 -22.77
C SER A 778 62.52 -28.68 -22.58
N GLY A 779 63.02 -28.06 -21.52
CA GLY A 779 64.36 -28.32 -20.98
C GLY A 779 64.35 -29.59 -20.10
N PRO A 780 65.50 -30.26 -19.91
CA PRO A 780 65.54 -31.57 -19.26
C PRO A 780 65.13 -31.51 -17.78
N LEU A 781 64.28 -32.46 -17.38
CA LEU A 781 63.85 -32.72 -16.01
C LEU A 781 65.00 -33.25 -15.15
N ALA A 782 65.14 -32.73 -13.93
CA ALA A 782 65.83 -33.39 -12.82
C ALA A 782 64.80 -34.16 -11.96
N PRO A 783 65.14 -35.30 -11.34
CA PRO A 783 64.18 -36.17 -10.68
C PRO A 783 63.87 -35.73 -9.24
N GLN A 784 62.60 -35.82 -8.83
CA GLN A 784 62.17 -35.78 -7.43
C GLN A 784 61.49 -37.10 -7.01
N PRO A 785 61.53 -37.46 -5.71
CA PRO A 785 61.29 -38.81 -5.20
C PRO A 785 59.79 -39.10 -4.93
N PRO A 786 59.41 -40.38 -4.72
CA PRO A 786 58.01 -40.82 -4.68
C PRO A 786 57.46 -41.01 -3.27
N GLU A 787 56.20 -40.62 -3.04
CA GLU A 787 55.37 -41.01 -1.88
C GLU A 787 53.93 -40.51 -2.14
N GLU A 788 52.80 -41.16 -1.85
CA GLU A 788 52.36 -42.54 -1.58
C GLU A 788 50.80 -42.46 -1.60
N ALA A 789 50.09 -43.53 -1.98
CA ALA A 789 48.63 -43.69 -1.90
C ALA A 789 48.36 -44.93 -1.04
N PRO A 790 47.23 -45.14 -0.33
CA PRO A 790 45.83 -45.14 -0.86
C PRO A 790 44.78 -44.88 0.30
N PRO A 791 43.52 -45.40 0.36
CA PRO A 791 42.66 -46.11 -0.60
C PRO A 791 41.20 -45.59 -0.71
N GLY A 792 40.48 -46.07 -1.73
CA GLY A 792 39.07 -45.76 -1.99
C GLY A 792 38.04 -46.72 -1.38
N GLN A 793 36.76 -46.35 -1.54
CA GLN A 793 35.50 -47.12 -1.43
C GLN A 793 34.36 -46.08 -1.59
N ALA A 794 33.16 -46.32 -2.12
CA ALA A 794 32.51 -47.36 -2.91
C ALA A 794 31.22 -46.71 -3.48
N ALA A 795 30.76 -47.20 -4.63
CA ALA A 795 29.51 -46.76 -5.25
C ALA A 795 28.27 -47.11 -4.40
N ARG A 796 27.28 -46.20 -4.35
CA ARG A 796 25.90 -46.49 -3.94
C ARG A 796 24.89 -45.75 -4.83
N ASP A 797 24.19 -46.56 -5.60
CA ASP A 797 22.84 -46.47 -6.15
C ASP A 797 22.01 -45.19 -5.94
N ALA A 798 21.59 -44.59 -7.06
CA ALA A 798 20.50 -43.63 -7.14
C ALA A 798 19.19 -44.37 -7.46
N GLN A 799 18.23 -44.32 -6.54
CA GLN A 799 16.87 -44.82 -6.72
C GLN A 799 15.98 -43.83 -7.48
N ASP A 800 15.16 -44.39 -8.37
CA ASP A 800 14.08 -43.82 -9.16
C ASP A 800 13.11 -42.92 -8.36
N ALA A 801 12.68 -41.83 -9.01
CA ALA A 801 11.44 -41.12 -8.70
C ALA A 801 10.52 -41.15 -9.94
N PRO A 802 9.21 -41.43 -9.80
CA PRO A 802 8.35 -41.87 -10.90
C PRO A 802 7.88 -40.76 -11.84
N ALA A 803 7.77 -41.12 -13.12
CA ALA A 803 7.24 -40.32 -14.21
C ALA A 803 5.72 -40.05 -14.08
N GLN A 804 5.32 -38.79 -14.31
CA GLN A 804 3.91 -38.43 -14.52
C GLN A 804 3.52 -38.56 -16.00
N PRO A 805 2.29 -39.01 -16.31
CA PRO A 805 1.84 -39.31 -17.67
C PRO A 805 1.52 -38.05 -18.49
N ALA A 806 1.88 -38.10 -19.78
CA ALA A 806 1.52 -37.11 -20.78
C ALA A 806 0.00 -37.12 -21.05
N SER A 807 -0.60 -35.93 -21.23
CA SER A 807 -1.95 -35.77 -21.78
C SER A 807 -1.96 -34.81 -22.98
N PRO A 808 -2.92 -34.99 -23.91
CA PRO A 808 -2.71 -34.77 -25.35
C PRO A 808 -2.93 -33.32 -25.83
N ALA A 809 -2.50 -33.06 -27.07
CA ALA A 809 -2.55 -31.78 -27.77
C ALA A 809 -3.97 -31.17 -27.88
N PRO A 810 -4.10 -29.83 -27.88
CA PRO A 810 -5.39 -29.15 -27.88
C PRO A 810 -6.04 -29.13 -29.28
N SER A 811 -7.33 -29.44 -29.31
CA SER A 811 -8.23 -29.20 -30.44
C SER A 811 -9.10 -27.97 -30.14
N SER A 812 -9.16 -27.04 -31.10
CA SER A 812 -10.14 -25.93 -31.26
C SER A 812 -10.39 -24.99 -30.07
N HIS A 813 -9.93 -23.73 -30.22
CA HIS A 813 -10.14 -22.63 -29.29
C HIS A 813 -11.55 -22.01 -29.40
N THR A 814 -12.30 -22.02 -28.30
CA THR A 814 -13.36 -21.05 -27.99
C THR A 814 -12.70 -19.86 -27.28
N PRO A 815 -13.01 -18.59 -27.62
CA PRO A 815 -12.31 -17.44 -27.05
C PRO A 815 -12.66 -17.25 -25.56
N THR A 816 -11.66 -17.34 -24.69
CA THR A 816 -11.75 -16.92 -23.28
C THR A 816 -11.24 -15.48 -23.18
N THR A 817 -12.14 -14.54 -22.90
CA THR A 817 -11.78 -13.20 -22.43
C THR A 817 -11.18 -13.33 -21.03
N LEU A 818 -9.90 -12.99 -20.85
CA LEU A 818 -9.34 -12.81 -19.51
C LEU A 818 -9.89 -11.50 -18.94
N ALA A 819 -11.04 -11.59 -18.28
CA ALA A 819 -11.36 -10.62 -17.24
C ALA A 819 -10.27 -10.78 -16.14
N PRO A 820 -9.71 -9.69 -15.58
CA PRO A 820 -8.96 -9.82 -14.36
C PRO A 820 -9.92 -10.34 -13.29
N THR A 821 -9.78 -11.62 -12.94
CA THR A 821 -10.32 -12.13 -11.68
C THR A 821 -9.62 -11.33 -10.60
N VAL A 822 -10.35 -10.39 -10.00
CA VAL A 822 -10.06 -9.96 -8.62
C VAL A 822 -9.88 -11.27 -7.84
N PRO A 823 -8.78 -11.49 -7.10
CA PRO A 823 -8.81 -12.54 -6.11
C PRO A 823 -9.95 -12.14 -5.19
N ALA A 824 -11.10 -12.84 -5.30
CA ALA A 824 -12.03 -12.89 -4.20
C ALA A 824 -11.16 -13.13 -2.97
N ALA A 825 -11.34 -12.32 -1.92
CA ALA A 825 -10.82 -12.67 -0.61
C ALA A 825 -10.98 -14.19 -0.44
N PRO A 826 -10.00 -14.92 0.11
CA PRO A 826 -10.16 -16.35 0.32
C PRO A 826 -11.37 -16.54 1.24
N VAL A 827 -12.56 -16.66 0.66
CA VAL A 827 -13.59 -17.52 1.20
C VAL A 827 -12.87 -18.83 1.23
N ALA A 828 -12.57 -19.30 2.44
CA ALA A 828 -12.04 -20.62 2.64
C ALA A 828 -12.94 -21.58 1.86
N ARG A 829 -12.53 -21.94 0.65
CA ARG A 829 -12.97 -23.15 0.01
C ARG A 829 -12.31 -24.20 0.88
N THR A 830 -13.09 -24.72 1.83
CA THR A 830 -12.80 -25.98 2.48
C THR A 830 -12.18 -26.89 1.43
N ALA A 831 -10.98 -27.40 1.72
CA ALA A 831 -10.36 -28.41 0.90
C ALA A 831 -11.44 -29.44 0.55
N ARG A 832 -11.53 -29.86 -0.73
CA ARG A 832 -12.35 -31.02 -1.10
C ARG A 832 -11.80 -32.21 -0.33
N THR A 833 -12.29 -32.42 0.88
CA THR A 833 -12.36 -33.72 1.48
C THR A 833 -13.36 -34.47 0.63
N GLU A 834 -12.91 -35.55 -0.01
CA GLU A 834 -13.84 -36.48 -0.62
C GLU A 834 -14.80 -36.94 0.46
N VAL A 835 -16.04 -36.46 0.40
CA VAL A 835 -17.11 -36.87 1.31
C VAL A 835 -17.59 -38.25 0.86
N GLY A 836 -16.71 -39.26 0.97
CA GLY A 836 -17.10 -40.66 0.92
C GLY A 836 -18.08 -40.94 2.07
N GLY A 837 -19.02 -41.88 1.88
CA GLY A 837 -20.00 -42.34 2.89
C GLY A 837 -20.97 -41.31 3.47
N LEU A 838 -20.47 -40.21 4.04
CA LEU A 838 -21.19 -39.14 4.73
C LEU A 838 -22.22 -38.41 3.85
N ARG A 839 -22.05 -38.39 2.53
CA ARG A 839 -23.06 -37.79 1.62
C ARG A 839 -24.42 -38.50 1.66
N TYR A 840 -24.47 -39.74 2.16
CA TYR A 840 -25.71 -40.50 2.31
C TYR A 840 -26.35 -40.36 3.69
N LEU A 841 -25.73 -39.64 4.65
CA LEU A 841 -26.28 -39.48 6.00
C LEU A 841 -27.55 -38.62 6.00
N LEU A 842 -27.58 -37.54 5.21
CA LEU A 842 -28.78 -36.70 5.06
C LEU A 842 -29.91 -37.46 4.34
N LEU A 843 -29.54 -38.27 3.34
CA LEU A 843 -30.50 -39.12 2.62
C LEU A 843 -31.07 -40.22 3.53
N GLY A 844 -30.22 -40.85 4.34
CA GLY A 844 -30.62 -41.83 5.34
C GLY A 844 -31.51 -41.23 6.42
N ALA A 845 -31.22 -40.02 6.89
CA ALA A 845 -32.03 -39.29 7.85
C ALA A 845 -33.41 -38.90 7.26
N LEU A 846 -33.44 -38.47 6.00
CA LEU A 846 -34.69 -38.15 5.30
C LEU A 846 -35.55 -39.41 5.06
N ILE A 847 -34.94 -40.53 4.68
CA ILE A 847 -35.65 -41.81 4.50
C ILE A 847 -36.17 -42.31 5.85
N ALA A 848 -35.37 -42.24 6.91
CA ALA A 848 -35.81 -42.61 8.26
C ALA A 848 -36.94 -41.69 8.78
N GLY A 849 -36.87 -40.39 8.50
CA GLY A 849 -37.92 -39.42 8.81
C GLY A 849 -39.22 -39.69 8.05
N LEU A 850 -39.14 -40.03 6.76
CA LEU A 850 -40.28 -40.42 5.94
C LEU A 850 -40.92 -41.73 6.42
N LEU A 851 -40.11 -42.72 6.81
CA LEU A 851 -40.61 -43.99 7.35
C LEU A 851 -41.24 -43.80 8.74
N ALA A 852 -40.69 -42.94 9.59
CA ALA A 852 -41.26 -42.60 10.88
C ALA A 852 -42.58 -41.81 10.73
N GLY A 853 -42.66 -40.88 9.77
CA GLY A 853 -43.88 -40.15 9.45
C GLY A 853 -44.99 -41.05 8.88
N ALA A 854 -44.63 -42.00 8.01
CA ALA A 854 -45.58 -42.97 7.47
C ALA A 854 -46.10 -43.95 8.55
N ALA A 855 -45.23 -44.37 9.49
CA ALA A 855 -45.64 -45.19 10.62
C ALA A 855 -46.58 -44.43 11.58
N GLY A 856 -46.34 -43.15 11.83
CA GLY A 856 -47.19 -42.28 12.66
C GLY A 856 -48.63 -42.13 12.14
N LEU A 857 -48.84 -42.25 10.83
CA LEU A 857 -50.18 -42.20 10.20
C LEU A 857 -50.92 -43.54 10.23
N LEU A 858 -50.21 -44.67 10.33
CA LEU A 858 -50.80 -46.01 10.30
C LEU A 858 -51.10 -46.59 11.69
N VAL A 859 -50.36 -46.20 12.73
CA VAL A 859 -50.54 -46.69 14.11
C VAL A 859 -51.91 -46.31 14.72
N PRO A 860 -52.45 -45.08 14.53
CA PRO A 860 -53.79 -44.74 15.06
C PRO A 860 -54.94 -45.50 14.36
N ARG A 861 -54.74 -45.93 13.10
CA ARG A 861 -55.73 -46.67 12.32
C ARG A 861 -55.74 -48.17 12.64
N LEU A 862 -54.62 -48.74 13.10
CA LEU A 862 -54.53 -50.12 13.56
C LEU A 862 -55.00 -50.29 15.02
N LEU A 863 -54.86 -49.26 15.87
CA LEU A 863 -55.36 -49.29 17.25
C LEU A 863 -56.88 -49.11 17.36
N ARG A 864 -57.54 -48.51 16.37
CA ARG A 864 -59.02 -48.39 16.31
C ARG A 864 -59.76 -49.66 15.86
N LYS A 865 -59.04 -50.71 15.45
CA LYS A 865 -59.62 -51.99 14.98
C LYS A 865 -59.54 -53.13 16.00
N ARG A 866 -59.14 -52.84 17.25
CA ARG A 866 -59.06 -53.81 18.37
C ARG A 866 -59.95 -53.49 19.57
N SER A 867 -60.82 -52.50 19.45
CA SER A 867 -61.93 -52.24 20.36
C SER A 867 -63.26 -52.58 19.69
N ARG A 868 -63.46 -53.87 19.43
CA ARG A 868 -64.75 -54.56 19.49
C ARG A 868 -64.49 -55.95 20.05
#